data_AF-A9NG01-F1
#
_entry.id   AF-A9NG01-F1
#
_cell.length_a   1.000
_cell.length_b   1.000
_cell.length_c   1.000
_cell.angle_alpha   90.00
_cell.angle_beta   90.00
_cell.angle_gamma   90.00
#
_symmetry.space_group_name_H-M   'P 1'
#
loop_
_entity.id
_entity.type
_entity.pdbx_description
1 polymer ?
#
loop_
_entity_poly.entity_id
_entity_poly.type
_entity_poly.pdbx_seq_one_letter_code
_entity_poly.pdbx_strand_id
1 'polypeptide(L)'
;MIYLNPRRVGKLKKIILFLLTVMLTSVLALSITYASERPNTLVVHYFRYDGNYTGYNMWLWQNEPTGLGGKQFNFTNTNVDEHGAYYEVDLEAEGYNETTKWGIIIKQGAWDGYREPGGDRFFKLSDAELINGKIHAYFVQADTRIGLSNADLANNIPDYRPNILFVAFNAQRNIVVDLTHPATSYKVYENDVQVKSGNFTTGLRQTITDLNIDLTKTYDLEVTFADSTARKTVSLQNLYDTPEFENAFTYDGELGAIYTKAETTFRLWAPVSQAVSVNIYNQGHPQYNRLGQASEEANPVSTHEMTPIENGVWEVKLSGDFASKYYTFDVTNNNVTNEVTDPYSYSTGANGLRSMVVDFDSTDPLYWDFSTRPNTIQTFTDYIIWELHVRDLTTHSSWNGTESSRGKFLGLAESGTTYSANGTTVTTGLDHIEELGVNAVHLLPIFDFGYIDEVEVFKNPNTENVFNWGYMPYHFNTLEGSYSTNPFDGNVRIYEFKQAVQAFHQKDIRVIMDVVYNHTGESEGSNFHKIVPGYFHRLNANGGFQNGSGTGNETASERSMVRKFMVDSTVFLAEEYKLSGFRFDLMSLHDIETMNAIREALNKIDPTIILYGEPWAGGDTLIDGDIAAGMTNTNGWDRTQVRKMDSGVGAFNDLYRNALKGTPDGAEGGFVQGAMDFNKMQDLRKGIMGATEQFTNSPLQNIVYGEAHDNLTLHDKLRSSGVPINEVKHAQVQSNAIVLTSMGIPFLHAGTEFLRSKPLQNGGYDHNSYESPDSVNQLRWDRKLEYNDVFEYHKALIHIRKTYQGLRMDNMTEINARFNFVQTSQDHTDKSLAYTIDGVGNQPKLLIIHAGRVTGTSVTLNDGKTYMMVTSRAGSQGLYDVSKGLVTRSGKFDVLTQNTTSIFVEVKSTDLPTLKSEVVTVALNEAFDGLSNVNVPAGATAYATAIDTSIPGFKVVTVSITDFLGNQSNLYYVANVSGGMFTNVLGGLS
;
A
#
# COMPACT_ATOMS: atom_id res chain seq x y z
N MET A 1 72.00 -3.50 27.31
CA MET A 1 72.01 -3.78 28.76
C MET A 1 70.68 -3.34 29.35
N ILE A 2 69.92 -4.26 29.92
CA ILE A 2 69.24 -4.21 31.22
C ILE A 2 68.40 -5.49 31.27
N TYR A 3 68.90 -6.47 32.03
CA TYR A 3 68.18 -7.68 32.38
C TYR A 3 67.04 -7.30 33.32
N LEU A 4 65.79 -7.57 32.93
CA LEU A 4 64.66 -7.55 33.87
C LEU A 4 64.52 -8.90 34.56
N ASN A 5 64.42 -8.83 35.88
CA ASN A 5 64.53 -9.91 36.85
C ASN A 5 63.30 -10.87 36.82
N PRO A 6 63.49 -12.19 36.65
CA PRO A 6 62.38 -13.16 36.56
C PRO A 6 61.51 -13.26 37.81
N ARG A 7 61.98 -12.74 38.97
CA ARG A 7 61.21 -12.76 40.23
C ARG A 7 60.06 -11.74 40.30
N ARG A 8 60.02 -10.71 39.43
CA ARG A 8 58.89 -9.75 39.40
C ARG A 8 57.72 -10.22 38.52
N VAL A 9 57.98 -11.05 37.51
CA VAL A 9 56.92 -11.60 36.62
C VAL A 9 56.05 -12.63 37.35
N GLY A 10 56.62 -13.41 38.28
CA GLY A 10 55.87 -14.40 39.06
C GLY A 10 54.90 -13.80 40.10
N LYS A 11 55.24 -12.64 40.70
CA LYS A 11 54.34 -11.94 41.62
C LYS A 11 53.22 -11.21 40.87
N LEU A 12 53.51 -10.60 39.72
CA LEU A 12 52.50 -9.93 38.91
C LEU A 12 51.52 -10.94 38.29
N LYS A 13 51.98 -12.10 37.82
CA LYS A 13 51.09 -13.20 37.36
C LYS A 13 50.23 -13.77 38.48
N LYS A 14 50.74 -13.88 39.71
CA LYS A 14 49.92 -14.34 40.87
C LYS A 14 48.91 -13.29 41.33
N ILE A 15 49.23 -12.00 41.23
CA ILE A 15 48.29 -10.91 41.54
C ILE A 15 47.22 -10.79 40.45
N ILE A 16 47.58 -10.91 39.17
CA ILE A 16 46.62 -10.92 38.05
C ILE A 16 45.76 -12.17 38.10
N LEU A 17 46.32 -13.35 38.40
CA LEU A 17 45.53 -14.58 38.56
C LEU A 17 44.63 -14.52 39.79
N PHE A 18 45.08 -13.95 40.92
CA PHE A 18 44.25 -13.72 42.10
C PHE A 18 43.16 -12.69 41.85
N LEU A 19 43.44 -11.59 41.14
CA LEU A 19 42.43 -10.60 40.72
C LEU A 19 41.45 -11.17 39.70
N LEU A 20 41.90 -12.02 38.76
CA LEU A 20 41.01 -12.75 37.84
C LEU A 20 40.18 -13.81 38.57
N THR A 21 40.73 -14.46 39.61
CA THR A 21 39.97 -15.44 40.39
C THR A 21 38.98 -14.75 41.31
N VAL A 22 39.33 -13.60 41.91
CA VAL A 22 38.43 -12.77 42.70
C VAL A 22 37.38 -12.10 41.81
N MET A 23 37.73 -11.65 40.59
CA MET A 23 36.75 -11.19 39.60
C MET A 23 35.87 -12.33 39.09
N LEU A 24 36.40 -13.52 38.82
CA LEU A 24 35.58 -14.67 38.44
C LEU A 24 34.69 -15.11 39.59
N THR A 25 35.17 -15.14 40.85
CA THR A 25 34.34 -15.52 41.99
C THR A 25 33.38 -14.41 42.41
N SER A 26 33.67 -13.14 42.15
CA SER A 26 32.71 -12.05 42.34
C SER A 26 31.70 -11.96 41.18
N VAL A 27 32.09 -12.29 39.95
CA VAL A 27 31.17 -12.42 38.80
C VAL A 27 30.32 -13.68 38.95
N LEU A 28 30.87 -14.79 39.44
CA LEU A 28 30.13 -16.00 39.81
C LEU A 28 29.26 -15.79 41.07
N ALA A 29 29.69 -14.99 42.05
CA ALA A 29 28.85 -14.68 43.20
C ALA A 29 27.74 -13.65 42.85
N LEU A 30 28.01 -12.70 41.96
CA LEU A 30 27.00 -11.78 41.41
C LEU A 30 26.03 -12.50 40.47
N SER A 31 26.44 -13.55 39.76
CA SER A 31 25.53 -14.42 39.00
C SER A 31 24.85 -15.51 39.83
N ILE A 32 25.21 -15.67 41.11
CA ILE A 32 24.51 -16.57 42.07
C ILE A 32 23.56 -15.79 43.00
N THR A 33 23.34 -14.48 42.78
CA THR A 33 22.34 -13.71 43.55
C THR A 33 21.13 -13.18 42.76
N TYR A 34 20.84 -13.71 41.57
CA TYR A 34 19.51 -13.61 40.94
C TYR A 34 19.23 -14.86 40.10
N ALA A 35 19.06 -15.99 40.78
CA ALA A 35 18.21 -17.07 40.31
C ALA A 35 17.11 -17.26 41.36
N SER A 36 16.32 -16.20 41.60
CA SER A 36 14.91 -16.47 41.91
C SER A 36 14.38 -17.20 40.69
N GLU A 37 13.81 -18.40 40.86
CA GLU A 37 13.11 -19.09 39.78
C GLU A 37 12.24 -18.08 39.05
N ARG A 38 12.52 -17.87 37.76
CA ARG A 38 11.76 -16.94 36.94
C ARG A 38 10.30 -17.41 37.03
N PRO A 39 9.35 -16.52 37.37
CA PRO A 39 7.96 -16.93 37.55
C PRO A 39 7.48 -17.68 36.31
N ASN A 40 6.88 -18.85 36.51
CA ASN A 40 6.34 -19.64 35.40
C ASN A 40 4.84 -19.42 35.20
N THR A 41 4.23 -18.48 35.91
CA THR A 41 2.79 -18.22 35.84
C THR A 41 2.50 -16.72 35.85
N LEU A 42 1.71 -16.29 34.87
CA LEU A 42 1.06 -14.98 34.83
C LEU A 42 -0.43 -15.16 35.15
N VAL A 43 -0.91 -14.50 36.18
CA VAL A 43 -2.33 -14.44 36.53
C VAL A 43 -2.89 -13.11 36.04
N VAL A 44 -3.83 -13.17 35.10
CA VAL A 44 -4.51 -11.98 34.59
C VAL A 44 -5.89 -11.89 35.22
N HIS A 45 -6.16 -10.77 35.88
CA HIS A 45 -7.43 -10.44 36.53
C HIS A 45 -8.16 -9.39 35.70
N TYR A 46 -9.43 -9.60 35.40
CA TYR A 46 -10.27 -8.64 34.69
C TYR A 46 -11.58 -8.42 35.45
N PHE A 47 -11.74 -7.22 35.97
CA PHE A 47 -12.92 -6.78 36.72
C PHE A 47 -13.94 -6.09 35.80
N ARG A 48 -15.20 -6.51 35.90
CA ARG A 48 -16.34 -5.83 35.25
C ARG A 48 -17.41 -5.45 36.26
N TYR A 49 -17.95 -4.24 36.12
CA TYR A 49 -18.96 -3.71 37.03
C TYR A 49 -20.31 -4.45 36.95
N ASP A 50 -20.59 -5.10 35.82
CA ASP A 50 -21.79 -5.94 35.63
C ASP A 50 -21.59 -7.40 36.06
N GLY A 51 -20.35 -7.80 36.40
CA GLY A 51 -19.98 -9.18 36.75
C GLY A 51 -20.18 -10.21 35.62
N ASN A 52 -20.37 -9.77 34.38
CA ASN A 52 -20.66 -10.66 33.25
C ASN A 52 -19.44 -10.81 32.33
N TYR A 53 -18.82 -11.99 32.35
CA TYR A 53 -17.63 -12.30 31.56
C TYR A 53 -17.94 -13.11 30.28
N THR A 54 -19.22 -13.25 29.92
CA THR A 54 -19.63 -14.06 28.76
C THR A 54 -19.03 -13.52 27.46
N GLY A 55 -18.22 -14.36 26.79
CA GLY A 55 -17.57 -14.04 25.52
C GLY A 55 -16.32 -13.18 25.65
N TYR A 56 -15.95 -12.73 26.86
CA TYR A 56 -14.73 -11.96 27.09
C TYR A 56 -13.50 -12.87 27.11
N ASN A 57 -12.42 -12.38 26.53
CA ASN A 57 -11.14 -13.05 26.44
C ASN A 57 -9.99 -12.03 26.39
N MET A 58 -8.76 -12.52 26.55
CA MET A 58 -7.55 -11.76 26.32
C MET A 58 -6.74 -12.35 25.18
N TRP A 59 -6.14 -11.50 24.36
CA TRP A 59 -5.07 -11.86 23.44
C TRP A 59 -3.74 -11.45 24.08
N LEU A 60 -2.88 -12.40 24.40
CA LEU A 60 -1.62 -12.17 25.11
C LEU A 60 -0.45 -12.61 24.22
N TRP A 61 0.60 -11.77 24.13
CA TRP A 61 1.83 -12.09 23.39
C TRP A 61 3.08 -11.59 24.10
N GLN A 62 4.21 -12.18 23.73
CA GLN A 62 5.53 -11.68 24.09
C GLN A 62 5.87 -10.51 23.17
N ASN A 63 6.13 -9.33 23.73
CA ASN A 63 6.62 -8.17 22.98
C ASN A 63 8.15 -8.08 22.99
N GLU A 64 8.77 -8.39 24.13
CA GLU A 64 10.24 -8.44 24.28
C GLU A 64 10.63 -9.74 25.03
N PRO A 65 11.83 -10.30 24.80
CA PRO A 65 12.94 -9.76 24.00
C PRO A 65 12.76 -9.89 22.49
N THR A 66 11.88 -10.79 22.05
CA THR A 66 11.50 -10.98 20.64
C THR A 66 9.99 -11.00 20.54
N GLY A 67 9.42 -10.24 19.61
CA GLY A 67 7.99 -10.28 19.32
C GLY A 67 7.58 -11.69 18.89
N LEU A 68 6.60 -12.29 19.58
CA LEU A 68 6.01 -13.57 19.19
C LEU A 68 4.53 -13.37 18.85
N GLY A 69 3.96 -14.30 18.07
CA GLY A 69 2.52 -14.34 17.85
C GLY A 69 1.76 -14.51 19.18
N GLY A 70 0.58 -13.90 19.26
CA GLY A 70 -0.28 -13.95 20.44
C GLY A 70 -1.18 -15.17 20.52
N LYS A 71 -1.78 -15.36 21.70
CA LYS A 71 -2.71 -16.44 22.00
C LYS A 71 -3.94 -15.92 22.73
N GLN A 72 -5.10 -16.54 22.44
CA GLN A 72 -6.35 -16.20 23.10
C GLN A 72 -6.57 -17.03 24.36
N PHE A 73 -6.95 -16.37 25.46
CA PHE A 73 -7.34 -16.99 26.72
C PHE A 73 -8.71 -16.46 27.16
N ASN A 74 -9.67 -17.34 27.43
CA ASN A 74 -11.05 -16.94 27.70
C ASN A 74 -11.30 -16.77 29.20
N PHE A 75 -11.95 -15.66 29.58
CA PHE A 75 -12.47 -15.49 30.93
C PHE A 75 -13.76 -16.28 31.09
N THR A 76 -14.05 -16.72 32.32
CA THR A 76 -15.28 -17.44 32.65
C THR A 76 -15.93 -16.84 33.88
N ASN A 77 -17.24 -17.09 34.05
CA ASN A 77 -17.95 -16.70 35.27
C ASN A 77 -17.68 -17.65 36.46
N THR A 78 -16.71 -18.58 36.36
CA THR A 78 -16.42 -19.57 37.41
C THR A 78 -15.14 -19.28 38.18
N ASN A 79 -14.12 -18.73 37.52
CA ASN A 79 -12.85 -18.37 38.14
C ASN A 79 -12.90 -16.87 38.45
N VAL A 80 -13.55 -16.50 39.55
CA VAL A 80 -13.78 -15.11 39.94
C VAL A 80 -13.33 -14.89 41.38
N ASP A 81 -12.57 -13.83 41.61
CA ASP A 81 -12.18 -13.35 42.94
C ASP A 81 -12.60 -11.89 43.15
N GLU A 82 -12.04 -11.23 44.17
CA GLU A 82 -12.35 -9.83 44.48
C GLU A 82 -11.89 -8.82 43.40
N HIS A 83 -10.98 -9.24 42.51
CA HIS A 83 -10.48 -8.47 41.38
C HIS A 83 -11.11 -8.87 40.04
N GLY A 84 -12.16 -9.71 40.06
CA GLY A 84 -12.92 -10.09 38.87
C GLY A 84 -12.61 -11.49 38.37
N ALA A 85 -12.90 -11.75 37.10
CA ALA A 85 -12.55 -13.04 36.49
C ALA A 85 -11.05 -13.13 36.29
N TYR A 86 -10.46 -14.28 36.57
CA TYR A 86 -9.02 -14.48 36.40
C TYR A 86 -8.69 -15.72 35.58
N TYR A 87 -7.52 -15.67 34.94
CA TYR A 87 -6.94 -16.78 34.20
C TYR A 87 -5.45 -16.92 34.55
N GLU A 88 -5.00 -18.14 34.81
CA GLU A 88 -3.59 -18.45 35.04
C GLU A 88 -2.95 -18.98 33.76
N VAL A 89 -1.99 -18.23 33.21
CA VAL A 89 -1.22 -18.61 32.02
C VAL A 89 0.08 -19.28 32.47
N ASP A 90 0.28 -20.53 32.06
CA ASP A 90 1.55 -21.26 32.23
C ASP A 90 2.54 -20.81 31.16
N LEU A 91 3.57 -20.06 31.57
CA LEU A 91 4.45 -19.37 30.64
C LEU A 91 5.35 -20.33 29.86
N GLU A 92 5.84 -21.39 30.50
CA GLU A 92 6.65 -22.41 29.83
C GLU A 92 5.81 -23.22 28.84
N ALA A 93 4.62 -23.67 29.25
CA ALA A 93 3.73 -24.41 28.36
C ALA A 93 3.31 -23.59 27.13
N GLU A 94 3.17 -22.28 27.29
CA GLU A 94 2.79 -21.37 26.21
C GLU A 94 3.98 -20.81 25.41
N GLY A 95 5.23 -21.15 25.77
CA GLY A 95 6.43 -20.68 25.06
C GLY A 95 6.81 -19.22 25.32
N TYR A 96 6.39 -18.68 26.46
CA TYR A 96 6.61 -17.30 26.90
C TYR A 96 7.49 -17.19 28.16
N ASN A 97 8.25 -18.23 28.50
CA ASN A 97 9.17 -18.27 29.64
C ASN A 97 10.32 -17.24 29.55
N GLU A 98 10.59 -16.71 28.35
CA GLU A 98 11.62 -15.70 28.12
C GLU A 98 11.13 -14.25 28.16
N THR A 99 9.82 -14.03 28.30
CA THR A 99 9.22 -12.70 28.16
C THR A 99 9.76 -11.69 29.17
N THR A 100 10.14 -10.51 28.69
CA THR A 100 10.53 -9.34 29.49
C THR A 100 9.52 -8.21 29.40
N LYS A 101 8.75 -8.16 28.31
CA LYS A 101 7.63 -7.24 28.12
C LYS A 101 6.47 -7.96 27.44
N TRP A 102 5.30 -7.84 28.03
CA TRP A 102 4.05 -8.42 27.53
C TRP A 102 3.32 -7.40 26.67
N GLY A 103 2.61 -7.90 25.67
CA GLY A 103 1.49 -7.20 25.05
C GLY A 103 0.19 -7.95 25.35
N ILE A 104 -0.89 -7.21 25.62
CA ILE A 104 -2.20 -7.78 25.95
C ILE A 104 -3.34 -6.90 25.42
N ILE A 105 -4.38 -7.55 24.89
CA ILE A 105 -5.65 -6.93 24.50
C ILE A 105 -6.77 -7.66 25.24
N ILE A 106 -7.68 -6.93 25.89
CA ILE A 106 -8.94 -7.50 26.39
C ILE A 106 -10.02 -7.23 25.35
N LYS A 107 -10.74 -8.28 24.94
CA LYS A 107 -11.76 -8.22 23.91
C LYS A 107 -12.96 -9.12 24.19
N GLN A 108 -14.07 -8.90 23.49
CA GLN A 108 -15.26 -9.72 23.53
C GLN A 108 -15.52 -10.32 22.14
N GLY A 109 -15.65 -11.65 22.06
CA GLY A 109 -15.88 -12.36 20.79
C GLY A 109 -14.59 -12.69 20.04
N ALA A 110 -14.68 -12.77 18.71
CA ALA A 110 -13.57 -13.07 17.82
C ALA A 110 -12.60 -11.87 17.66
N TRP A 111 -11.72 -11.87 16.66
CA TRP A 111 -10.67 -10.84 16.50
C TRP A 111 -11.21 -9.46 16.09
N ASP A 112 -12.32 -9.48 15.36
CA ASP A 112 -13.18 -8.39 14.90
C ASP A 112 -14.18 -7.90 15.96
N GLY A 113 -14.26 -8.59 17.09
CA GLY A 113 -15.14 -8.24 18.19
C GLY A 113 -14.73 -6.96 18.93
N TYR A 114 -15.53 -6.56 19.92
CA TYR A 114 -15.26 -5.40 20.75
C TYR A 114 -13.90 -5.51 21.44
N ARG A 115 -13.06 -4.48 21.32
CA ARG A 115 -11.83 -4.32 22.10
C ARG A 115 -12.08 -3.32 23.23
N GLU A 116 -11.59 -3.62 24.43
CA GLU A 116 -11.62 -2.69 25.55
C GLU A 116 -10.82 -1.41 25.21
N PRO A 117 -11.25 -0.22 25.71
CA PRO A 117 -10.49 1.03 25.58
C PRO A 117 -9.03 0.88 26.01
N GLY A 118 -8.10 1.60 25.37
CA GLY A 118 -6.66 1.47 25.59
C GLY A 118 -5.94 0.52 24.63
N GLY A 119 -6.66 -0.16 23.72
CA GLY A 119 -6.08 -0.95 22.64
C GLY A 119 -5.05 -2.00 23.10
N ASP A 120 -3.92 -2.06 22.40
CA ASP A 120 -2.78 -2.90 22.73
C ASP A 120 -2.06 -2.32 23.95
N ARG A 121 -2.11 -3.05 25.08
CA ARG A 121 -1.49 -2.62 26.32
C ARG A 121 -0.22 -3.40 26.58
N PHE A 122 0.79 -2.74 27.14
CA PHE A 122 2.08 -3.36 27.40
C PHE A 122 2.53 -3.16 28.85
N PHE A 123 3.20 -4.17 29.41
CA PHE A 123 3.87 -4.05 30.71
C PHE A 123 5.15 -4.87 30.77
N LYS A 124 6.14 -4.39 31.52
CA LYS A 124 7.40 -5.11 31.70
C LYS A 124 7.33 -6.03 32.90
N LEU A 125 8.04 -7.16 32.80
CA LEU A 125 8.22 -8.08 33.92
C LEU A 125 8.89 -7.39 35.12
N SER A 126 9.78 -6.43 34.88
CA SER A 126 10.47 -5.65 35.92
C SER A 126 9.53 -4.80 36.77
N ASP A 127 8.34 -4.50 36.25
CA ASP A 127 7.39 -3.58 36.88
C ASP A 127 6.39 -4.35 37.76
N ALA A 128 6.37 -5.68 37.67
CA ALA A 128 5.40 -6.52 38.38
C ALA A 128 5.95 -7.13 39.66
N GLU A 129 5.14 -7.07 40.72
CA GLU A 129 5.42 -7.71 42.00
C GLU A 129 5.14 -9.22 41.92
N LEU A 130 6.06 -10.04 42.45
CA LEU A 130 5.85 -11.48 42.58
C LEU A 130 5.04 -11.80 43.84
N ILE A 131 3.83 -12.30 43.64
CA ILE A 131 2.92 -12.68 44.73
C ILE A 131 2.82 -14.20 44.71
N ASN A 132 3.28 -14.86 45.79
CA ASN A 132 3.33 -16.33 45.89
C ASN A 132 4.04 -17.02 44.70
N GLY A 133 5.07 -16.39 44.13
CA GLY A 133 5.84 -16.92 43.00
C GLY A 133 5.16 -16.74 41.63
N LYS A 134 4.03 -16.03 41.56
CA LYS A 134 3.32 -15.71 40.31
C LYS A 134 3.38 -14.21 40.03
N ILE A 135 3.30 -13.85 38.76
CA ILE A 135 3.08 -12.47 38.31
C ILE A 135 1.58 -12.23 38.29
N HIS A 136 1.13 -11.05 38.73
CA HIS A 136 -0.27 -10.67 38.64
C HIS A 136 -0.41 -9.39 37.81
N ALA A 137 -1.37 -9.38 36.89
CA ALA A 137 -1.75 -8.21 36.12
C ALA A 137 -3.26 -7.96 36.28
N TYR A 138 -3.63 -6.77 36.73
CA TYR A 138 -4.99 -6.41 37.09
C TYR A 138 -5.56 -5.39 36.11
N PHE A 139 -6.74 -5.69 35.57
CA PHE A 139 -7.46 -4.89 34.60
C PHE A 139 -8.87 -4.61 35.12
N VAL A 140 -9.35 -3.38 34.90
CA VAL A 140 -10.73 -2.97 35.17
C VAL A 140 -11.35 -2.51 33.86
N GLN A 141 -12.62 -2.87 33.65
CA GLN A 141 -13.42 -2.42 32.52
C GLN A 141 -13.23 -0.92 32.23
N ALA A 142 -12.82 -0.61 31.00
CA ALA A 142 -12.51 0.72 30.47
C ALA A 142 -11.52 1.59 31.26
N ASP A 143 -10.75 1.02 32.20
CA ASP A 143 -9.54 1.67 32.74
C ASP A 143 -8.34 1.23 31.90
N THR A 144 -7.57 2.20 31.39
CA THR A 144 -6.41 1.93 30.54
C THR A 144 -5.17 1.53 31.33
N ARG A 145 -5.13 1.81 32.64
CA ARG A 145 -4.01 1.46 33.50
C ARG A 145 -4.01 -0.04 33.83
N ILE A 146 -2.82 -0.56 34.09
CA ILE A 146 -2.60 -1.95 34.50
C ILE A 146 -2.04 -1.92 35.91
N GLY A 147 -2.67 -2.64 36.83
CA GLY A 147 -2.11 -2.88 38.16
C GLY A 147 -1.14 -4.06 38.07
N LEU A 148 0.08 -3.89 38.58
CA LEU A 148 1.12 -4.93 38.51
C LEU A 148 1.67 -5.30 39.91
N SER A 149 1.17 -4.64 40.95
CA SER A 149 1.61 -4.82 42.33
C SER A 149 0.51 -4.55 43.35
N ASN A 150 0.71 -5.01 44.59
CA ASN A 150 -0.15 -4.63 45.71
C ASN A 150 -0.10 -3.13 45.99
N ALA A 151 1.03 -2.49 45.70
CA ALA A 151 1.19 -1.04 45.79
C ALA A 151 0.30 -0.32 44.77
N ASP A 152 0.21 -0.82 43.54
CA ASP A 152 -0.69 -0.27 42.51
C ASP A 152 -2.14 -0.37 42.96
N LEU A 153 -2.57 -1.56 43.42
CA LEU A 153 -3.92 -1.77 43.92
C LEU A 153 -4.25 -0.85 45.11
N ALA A 154 -3.32 -0.70 46.05
CA ALA A 154 -3.48 0.23 47.18
C ALA A 154 -3.60 1.71 46.73
N ASN A 155 -3.04 2.05 45.56
CA ASN A 155 -3.15 3.37 44.94
C ASN A 155 -4.31 3.48 43.93
N ASN A 156 -5.22 2.50 43.87
CA ASN A 156 -6.32 2.42 42.89
C ASN A 156 -5.82 2.40 41.44
N ILE A 157 -4.86 1.52 41.17
CA ILE A 157 -4.34 1.22 39.83
C ILE A 157 -4.53 -0.29 39.59
N PRO A 158 -5.49 -0.70 38.73
CA PRO A 158 -6.51 0.12 38.07
C PRO A 158 -7.58 0.64 39.06
N ASP A 159 -8.43 1.58 38.65
CA ASP A 159 -9.32 2.33 39.54
C ASP A 159 -10.70 1.70 39.70
N TYR A 160 -10.96 1.18 40.89
CA TYR A 160 -12.21 0.55 41.28
C TYR A 160 -13.26 1.53 41.82
N ARG A 161 -12.94 2.83 41.96
CA ARG A 161 -13.79 3.80 42.67
C ARG A 161 -15.01 4.25 41.83
N PRO A 162 -16.05 4.84 42.48
CA PRO A 162 -17.17 5.44 41.77
C PRO A 162 -16.75 6.56 40.83
N ASN A 163 -16.96 6.34 39.54
CA ASN A 163 -16.61 7.21 38.42
C ASN A 163 -17.62 7.07 37.26
N ILE A 164 -17.54 8.01 36.31
CA ILE A 164 -18.24 7.97 35.01
C ILE A 164 -17.41 7.13 34.03
N LEU A 165 -17.93 5.96 33.67
CA LEU A 165 -17.26 5.02 32.78
C LEU A 165 -17.25 5.57 31.35
N PHE A 166 -18.43 5.90 30.83
CA PHE A 166 -18.63 6.43 29.49
C PHE A 166 -19.66 7.55 29.55
N VAL A 167 -19.46 8.61 28.77
CA VAL A 167 -20.46 9.67 28.61
C VAL A 167 -20.33 10.30 27.22
N ALA A 168 -21.43 10.29 26.49
CA ALA A 168 -21.52 10.88 25.15
C ALA A 168 -22.93 11.36 24.86
N PHE A 169 -23.06 12.28 23.91
CA PHE A 169 -24.35 12.49 23.27
C PHE A 169 -24.72 11.25 22.43
N ASN A 170 -26.01 10.97 22.30
CA ASN A 170 -26.54 10.08 21.27
C ASN A 170 -27.08 10.88 20.08
N ALA A 171 -27.48 10.21 19.00
CA ALA A 171 -28.04 10.84 17.81
C ALA A 171 -29.31 11.70 18.07
N GLN A 172 -30.01 11.50 19.19
CA GLN A 172 -31.15 12.33 19.61
C GLN A 172 -30.75 13.50 20.50
N ARG A 173 -29.44 13.76 20.69
CA ARG A 173 -28.87 14.84 21.51
C ARG A 173 -29.15 14.69 23.00
N ASN A 174 -29.38 13.47 23.45
CA ASN A 174 -29.45 13.12 24.86
C ASN A 174 -28.07 12.69 25.34
N ILE A 175 -27.70 13.03 26.58
CA ILE A 175 -26.49 12.49 27.19
C ILE A 175 -26.79 11.07 27.64
N VAL A 176 -26.05 10.11 27.09
CA VAL A 176 -26.03 8.72 27.56
C VAL A 176 -24.79 8.56 28.42
N VAL A 177 -24.97 8.01 29.62
CA VAL A 177 -23.90 7.82 30.58
C VAL A 177 -23.92 6.41 31.13
N ASP A 178 -22.76 5.75 31.10
CA ASP A 178 -22.52 4.52 31.84
C ASP A 178 -21.68 4.84 33.08
N LEU A 179 -22.11 4.30 34.22
CA LEU A 179 -21.52 4.53 35.52
C LEU A 179 -20.90 3.24 36.03
N THR A 180 -19.84 3.38 36.82
CA THR A 180 -19.21 2.27 37.53
C THR A 180 -20.04 1.80 38.72
N HIS A 181 -20.85 2.69 39.31
CA HIS A 181 -21.64 2.46 40.52
C HIS A 181 -22.99 3.19 40.42
N PRO A 182 -24.01 2.77 41.21
CA PRO A 182 -25.25 3.53 41.31
C PRO A 182 -25.00 4.96 41.79
N ALA A 183 -25.56 5.93 41.07
CA ALA A 183 -25.48 7.35 41.40
C ALA A 183 -26.85 7.91 41.80
N THR A 184 -26.84 9.05 42.50
CA THR A 184 -28.04 9.69 43.04
C THR A 184 -28.53 10.84 42.15
N SER A 185 -27.62 11.70 41.70
CA SER A 185 -27.96 12.92 40.96
C SER A 185 -26.88 13.33 39.97
N TYR A 186 -27.24 14.26 39.09
CA TYR A 186 -26.35 14.81 38.07
C TYR A 186 -26.51 16.32 37.90
N LYS A 187 -25.47 16.94 37.34
CA LYS A 187 -25.47 18.29 36.78
C LYS A 187 -24.78 18.27 35.42
N VAL A 188 -25.34 19.03 34.47
CA VAL A 188 -24.74 19.27 33.16
C VAL A 188 -24.24 20.70 33.12
N TYR A 189 -23.00 20.88 32.70
CA TYR A 189 -22.37 22.19 32.51
C TYR A 189 -22.12 22.41 31.02
N GLU A 190 -22.33 23.63 30.55
CA GLU A 190 -21.94 24.14 29.23
C GLU A 190 -20.88 25.22 29.45
N ASN A 191 -19.65 25.01 28.97
CA ASN A 191 -18.51 25.90 29.22
C ASN A 191 -18.42 26.34 30.70
N ASP A 192 -18.44 25.36 31.61
CA ASP A 192 -18.45 25.53 33.07
C ASP A 192 -19.69 26.20 33.69
N VAL A 193 -20.71 26.55 32.91
CA VAL A 193 -21.98 27.09 33.40
C VAL A 193 -22.99 25.96 33.55
N GLN A 194 -23.52 25.75 34.76
CA GLN A 194 -24.55 24.72 34.98
C GLN A 194 -25.82 25.06 34.18
N VAL A 195 -26.18 24.20 33.23
CA VAL A 195 -27.37 24.34 32.36
C VAL A 195 -28.50 23.38 32.75
N LYS A 196 -28.19 22.27 33.44
CA LYS A 196 -29.19 21.29 33.88
C LYS A 196 -28.78 20.56 35.14
N SER A 197 -29.76 20.07 35.90
CA SER A 197 -29.55 19.15 37.02
C SER A 197 -30.76 18.24 37.21
N GLY A 198 -30.56 17.06 37.79
CA GLY A 198 -31.64 16.12 38.09
C GLY A 198 -31.19 14.95 38.93
N ASN A 199 -32.10 13.99 39.14
CA ASN A 199 -31.82 12.74 39.86
C ASN A 199 -31.72 11.58 38.87
N PHE A 200 -30.89 10.60 39.17
CA PHE A 200 -30.83 9.34 38.42
C PHE A 200 -31.84 8.32 38.95
N THR A 201 -32.22 7.39 38.09
CA THR A 201 -33.00 6.19 38.47
C THR A 201 -32.07 5.05 38.89
N THR A 202 -32.61 3.90 39.29
CA THR A 202 -31.80 2.70 39.55
C THR A 202 -31.15 2.19 38.26
N GLY A 203 -29.85 1.88 38.31
CA GLY A 203 -29.10 1.30 37.19
C GLY A 203 -27.77 2.00 36.93
N LEU A 204 -26.89 1.35 36.17
CA LEU A 204 -25.58 1.88 35.81
C LEU A 204 -25.61 2.71 34.51
N ARG A 205 -26.53 2.41 33.60
CA ARG A 205 -26.76 3.20 32.39
C ARG A 205 -27.90 4.18 32.60
N GLN A 206 -27.68 5.44 32.30
CA GLN A 206 -28.66 6.51 32.43
C GLN A 206 -28.75 7.32 31.13
N THR A 207 -29.85 8.04 30.95
CA THR A 207 -30.05 8.96 29.82
C THR A 207 -30.65 10.27 30.31
N ILE A 208 -30.03 11.38 29.92
CA ILE A 208 -30.46 12.73 30.25
C ILE A 208 -31.02 13.36 28.96
N THR A 209 -32.32 13.61 28.95
CA THR A 209 -33.07 14.15 27.80
C THR A 209 -33.19 15.67 27.86
N ASP A 210 -33.91 16.28 26.91
CA ASP A 210 -34.33 17.69 26.90
C ASP A 210 -33.18 18.68 27.13
N LEU A 211 -32.12 18.51 26.33
CA LEU A 211 -30.98 19.41 26.25
C LEU A 211 -31.06 20.20 24.95
N ASN A 212 -30.81 21.49 25.02
CA ASN A 212 -30.58 22.32 23.84
C ASN A 212 -29.08 22.46 23.68
N ILE A 213 -28.49 21.71 22.74
CA ILE A 213 -27.04 21.67 22.56
C ILE A 213 -26.60 22.63 21.45
N ASP A 214 -25.47 23.30 21.69
CA ASP A 214 -24.69 24.07 20.74
C ASP A 214 -23.37 23.33 20.52
N LEU A 215 -23.16 22.79 19.32
CA LEU A 215 -21.99 21.96 19.01
C LEU A 215 -20.67 22.72 19.10
N THR A 216 -20.70 24.06 19.20
CA THR A 216 -19.51 24.91 19.40
C THR A 216 -19.09 25.03 20.87
N LYS A 217 -19.79 24.37 21.80
CA LYS A 217 -19.56 24.42 23.24
C LYS A 217 -19.07 23.09 23.78
N THR A 218 -18.32 23.15 24.88
CA THR A 218 -17.94 21.98 25.66
C THR A 218 -19.02 21.68 26.70
N TYR A 219 -19.39 20.41 26.84
CA TYR A 219 -20.35 19.95 27.83
C TYR A 219 -19.69 19.00 28.82
N ASP A 220 -19.91 19.22 30.11
CA ASP A 220 -19.48 18.30 31.16
C ASP A 220 -20.66 17.73 31.91
N LEU A 221 -20.55 16.46 32.30
CA LEU A 221 -21.46 15.81 33.22
C LEU A 221 -20.76 15.61 34.57
N GLU A 222 -21.33 16.19 35.62
CA GLU A 222 -21.00 15.88 37.02
C GLU A 222 -22.04 14.92 37.57
N VAL A 223 -21.58 13.81 38.15
CA VAL A 223 -22.40 12.76 38.75
C VAL A 223 -22.06 12.64 40.23
N THR A 224 -23.10 12.60 41.07
CA THR A 224 -22.98 12.39 42.51
C THR A 224 -23.30 10.95 42.88
N PHE A 225 -22.30 10.23 43.38
CA PHE A 225 -22.42 8.90 43.97
C PHE A 225 -22.74 9.00 45.47
N ALA A 226 -22.79 7.88 46.18
CA ALA A 226 -23.06 7.87 47.63
C ALA A 226 -22.02 8.69 48.43
N ASP A 227 -20.74 8.50 48.13
CA ASP A 227 -19.64 9.05 48.92
C ASP A 227 -18.67 9.93 48.10
N SER A 228 -18.96 10.17 46.82
CA SER A 228 -18.08 10.92 45.92
C SER A 228 -18.83 11.61 44.78
N THR A 229 -18.14 12.50 44.07
CA THR A 229 -18.59 13.07 42.80
C THR A 229 -17.54 12.83 41.74
N ALA A 230 -17.97 12.57 40.51
CA ALA A 230 -17.09 12.53 39.34
C ALA A 230 -17.61 13.49 38.28
N ARG A 231 -16.71 14.15 37.56
CA ARG A 231 -17.04 15.03 36.43
C ARG A 231 -16.25 14.60 35.21
N LYS A 232 -16.92 14.51 34.05
CA LYS A 232 -16.32 14.07 32.79
C LYS A 232 -16.94 14.83 31.61
N THR A 233 -16.12 15.21 30.64
CA THR A 233 -16.59 15.83 29.40
C THR A 233 -17.45 14.85 28.60
N VAL A 234 -18.57 15.34 28.10
CA VAL A 234 -19.50 14.61 27.25
C VAL A 234 -18.95 14.56 25.82
N SER A 235 -18.67 13.35 25.33
CA SER A 235 -18.18 13.15 23.97
C SER A 235 -19.23 13.49 22.90
N LEU A 236 -18.79 14.10 21.78
CA LEU A 236 -19.60 14.36 20.59
C LEU A 236 -19.59 13.19 19.59
N GLN A 237 -18.92 12.07 19.89
CA GLN A 237 -18.63 11.00 18.93
C GLN A 237 -19.85 10.45 18.14
N ASN A 238 -21.03 10.40 18.76
CA ASN A 238 -22.24 9.90 18.09
C ASN A 238 -23.06 11.01 17.40
N LEU A 239 -22.49 12.22 17.31
CA LEU A 239 -23.05 13.36 16.58
C LEU A 239 -22.24 13.72 15.34
N TYR A 240 -21.05 13.15 15.15
CA TYR A 240 -20.20 13.46 13.99
C TYR A 240 -20.87 13.17 12.65
N ASP A 241 -21.75 12.17 12.59
CA ASP A 241 -22.45 11.77 11.37
C ASP A 241 -23.77 12.55 11.14
N THR A 242 -24.09 13.55 11.97
CA THR A 242 -25.34 14.32 11.80
C THR A 242 -25.14 15.51 10.86
N PRO A 243 -26.15 15.89 10.06
CA PRO A 243 -26.08 17.06 9.20
C PRO A 243 -25.73 18.35 9.95
N GLU A 244 -26.11 18.48 11.22
CA GLU A 244 -25.77 19.65 12.03
C GLU A 244 -24.27 19.76 12.33
N PHE A 245 -23.60 18.65 12.64
CA PHE A 245 -22.16 18.65 12.86
C PHE A 245 -21.41 18.97 11.56
N GLU A 246 -21.77 18.29 10.48
CA GLU A 246 -21.22 18.53 9.14
C GLU A 246 -21.40 20.00 8.73
N ASN A 247 -22.63 20.54 8.79
CA ASN A 247 -22.88 21.96 8.47
C ASN A 247 -22.10 22.95 9.36
N ALA A 248 -21.81 22.60 10.60
CA ALA A 248 -21.09 23.47 11.53
C ALA A 248 -19.58 23.44 11.30
N PHE A 249 -19.01 22.28 10.96
CA PHE A 249 -17.56 22.05 11.05
C PHE A 249 -16.89 21.56 9.76
N THR A 250 -17.63 21.31 8.68
CA THR A 250 -16.98 21.14 7.37
C THR A 250 -16.24 22.42 6.99
N TYR A 251 -14.95 22.29 6.69
CA TYR A 251 -14.07 23.40 6.31
C TYR A 251 -13.43 23.11 4.96
N ASP A 252 -13.67 23.97 3.99
CA ASP A 252 -13.18 23.78 2.62
C ASP A 252 -11.79 24.40 2.36
N GLY A 253 -11.30 25.24 3.29
CA GLY A 253 -10.02 25.92 3.12
C GLY A 253 -8.79 25.02 3.25
N GLU A 254 -7.63 25.60 3.00
CA GLU A 254 -6.33 24.91 3.11
C GLU A 254 -5.95 24.71 4.59
N LEU A 255 -5.43 23.52 4.89
CA LEU A 255 -4.97 23.09 6.21
C LEU A 255 -3.46 22.77 6.19
N GLY A 256 -2.85 22.72 7.37
CA GLY A 256 -1.45 22.42 7.56
C GLY A 256 -0.54 23.64 7.64
N ALA A 257 0.75 23.47 7.33
CA ALA A 257 1.74 24.54 7.25
C ALA A 257 1.80 25.16 5.84
N ILE A 258 1.14 26.29 5.65
CA ILE A 258 1.05 27.03 4.39
C ILE A 258 2.22 28.02 4.33
N TYR A 259 3.26 27.66 3.58
CA TYR A 259 4.53 28.38 3.55
C TYR A 259 4.61 29.43 2.43
N THR A 260 5.14 30.59 2.79
CA THR A 260 5.82 31.50 1.87
C THR A 260 7.10 31.97 2.52
N LYS A 261 8.04 32.51 1.74
CA LYS A 261 9.29 33.05 2.28
C LYS A 261 9.12 34.19 3.29
N ALA A 262 8.00 34.91 3.25
CA ALA A 262 7.75 36.05 4.12
C ALA A 262 6.97 35.68 5.39
N GLU A 263 6.23 34.57 5.38
CA GLU A 263 5.31 34.15 6.43
C GLU A 263 4.92 32.68 6.24
N THR A 264 4.73 31.97 7.36
CA THR A 264 4.02 30.67 7.39
C THR A 264 2.72 30.79 8.17
N THR A 265 1.62 30.35 7.56
CA THR A 265 0.33 30.19 8.24
C THR A 265 0.17 28.74 8.66
N PHE A 266 -0.06 28.49 9.95
CA PHE A 266 -0.36 27.15 10.47
C PHE A 266 -1.86 27.04 10.71
N ARG A 267 -2.50 26.00 10.17
CA ARG A 267 -3.92 25.71 10.36
C ARG A 267 -4.17 24.27 10.76
N LEU A 268 -4.93 24.07 11.84
CA LEU A 268 -5.32 22.76 12.32
C LEU A 268 -6.84 22.70 12.52
N TRP A 269 -7.49 21.71 11.92
CA TRP A 269 -8.91 21.45 12.19
C TRP A 269 -9.06 20.68 13.51
N ALA A 270 -9.57 21.37 14.53
CA ALA A 270 -9.67 20.85 15.90
C ALA A 270 -10.93 21.43 16.58
N PRO A 271 -12.14 21.10 16.08
CA PRO A 271 -13.40 21.74 16.47
C PRO A 271 -13.80 21.52 17.93
N VAL A 272 -13.26 20.48 18.56
CA VAL A 272 -13.60 20.06 19.94
C VAL A 272 -12.55 20.48 20.97
N SER A 273 -11.46 21.09 20.52
CA SER A 273 -10.31 21.39 21.38
C SER A 273 -10.50 22.68 22.17
N GLN A 274 -9.94 22.69 23.38
CA GLN A 274 -10.03 23.82 24.32
C GLN A 274 -8.90 24.84 24.09
N ALA A 275 -7.73 24.36 23.65
CA ALA A 275 -6.57 25.16 23.32
C ALA A 275 -5.72 24.42 22.28
N VAL A 276 -5.11 25.19 21.38
CA VAL A 276 -4.14 24.71 20.41
C VAL A 276 -2.97 25.68 20.34
N SER A 277 -1.74 25.18 20.39
CA SER A 277 -0.53 25.97 20.12
C SER A 277 0.40 25.23 19.16
N VAL A 278 1.18 25.97 18.38
CA VAL A 278 2.24 25.41 17.53
C VAL A 278 3.60 25.59 18.21
N ASN A 279 4.38 24.51 18.23
CA ASN A 279 5.73 24.44 18.76
C ASN A 279 6.73 24.44 17.61
N ILE A 280 7.75 25.30 17.63
CA ILE A 280 8.76 25.43 16.56
C ILE A 280 10.11 24.90 17.05
N TYR A 281 10.77 24.11 16.21
CA TYR A 281 12.05 23.44 16.47
C TYR A 281 13.05 23.70 15.33
N ASN A 282 14.35 23.62 15.63
CA ASN A 282 15.40 23.63 14.60
C ASN A 282 15.70 22.24 14.05
N GLN A 283 15.42 21.19 14.83
CA GLN A 283 15.72 19.80 14.48
C GLN A 283 14.44 18.95 14.50
N GLY A 284 14.34 18.04 13.53
CA GLY A 284 13.20 17.15 13.40
C GLY A 284 13.21 15.95 14.36
N HIS A 285 14.30 15.77 15.13
CA HIS A 285 14.42 14.71 16.12
C HIS A 285 14.96 15.28 17.45
N PRO A 286 14.43 14.88 18.62
CA PRO A 286 14.83 15.46 19.91
C PRO A 286 16.30 15.18 20.29
N GLN A 287 16.86 14.08 19.78
CA GLN A 287 18.21 13.58 20.10
C GLN A 287 19.25 13.70 18.97
N TYR A 288 18.86 14.14 17.77
CA TYR A 288 19.76 14.19 16.62
C TYR A 288 19.55 15.46 15.80
N ASN A 289 20.64 16.02 15.28
CA ASN A 289 20.56 17.11 14.32
C ASN A 289 20.33 16.58 12.89
N ARG A 290 20.13 17.50 11.93
CA ARG A 290 19.97 17.19 10.49
C ARG A 290 21.08 16.35 9.83
N LEU A 291 22.23 16.19 10.48
CA LEU A 291 23.35 15.35 10.01
C LEU A 291 23.37 13.97 10.67
N GLY A 292 22.36 13.61 11.47
CA GLY A 292 22.31 12.38 12.25
C GLY A 292 23.28 12.35 13.44
N GLN A 293 23.82 13.50 13.84
CA GLN A 293 24.73 13.61 14.98
C GLN A 293 23.95 13.92 16.25
N ALA A 294 24.42 13.42 17.40
CA ALA A 294 23.78 13.67 18.68
C ALA A 294 23.59 15.19 18.93
N SER A 295 22.37 15.57 19.28
CA SER A 295 21.95 16.94 19.58
C SER A 295 20.84 16.89 20.61
N GLU A 296 20.75 17.88 21.49
CA GLU A 296 19.70 17.93 22.51
C GLU A 296 18.82 19.15 22.25
N GLU A 297 17.72 18.95 21.50
CA GLU A 297 16.65 19.94 21.33
C GLU A 297 15.33 19.31 21.76
N ALA A 298 15.24 18.99 23.04
CA ALA A 298 14.05 18.39 23.64
C ALA A 298 12.87 19.38 23.73
N ASN A 299 13.15 20.68 23.89
CA ASN A 299 12.14 21.73 24.02
C ASN A 299 12.05 22.59 22.75
N PRO A 300 10.88 23.17 22.44
CA PRO A 300 10.74 24.09 21.33
C PRO A 300 11.55 25.37 21.50
N VAL A 301 11.99 25.91 20.38
CA VAL A 301 12.66 27.22 20.27
C VAL A 301 11.65 28.33 20.55
N SER A 302 10.41 28.14 20.11
CA SER A 302 9.28 29.01 20.43
C SER A 302 7.96 28.24 20.36
N THR A 303 6.98 28.69 21.14
CA THR A 303 5.60 28.18 21.13
C THR A 303 4.65 29.35 20.91
N HIS A 304 3.64 29.15 20.07
CA HIS A 304 2.69 30.18 19.69
C HIS A 304 1.26 29.67 19.85
N GLU A 305 0.47 30.33 20.69
CA GLU A 305 -0.98 30.08 20.80
C GLU A 305 -1.67 30.34 19.46
N MET A 306 -2.57 29.44 19.09
CA MET A 306 -3.42 29.57 17.92
C MET A 306 -4.78 30.13 18.32
N THR A 307 -5.45 30.80 17.39
CA THR A 307 -6.80 31.34 17.62
C THR A 307 -7.82 30.59 16.79
N PRO A 308 -8.99 30.25 17.35
CA PRO A 308 -10.06 29.63 16.57
C PRO A 308 -10.57 30.60 15.51
N ILE A 309 -10.79 30.08 14.31
CA ILE A 309 -11.44 30.74 13.17
C ILE A 309 -12.74 29.98 12.84
N GLU A 310 -13.26 30.14 11.63
CA GLU A 310 -14.47 29.45 11.18
C GLU A 310 -14.35 27.92 11.15
N ASN A 311 -15.50 27.24 11.26
CA ASN A 311 -15.66 25.78 11.11
C ASN A 311 -14.72 24.91 11.96
N GLY A 312 -14.30 25.41 13.13
CA GLY A 312 -13.49 24.63 14.08
C GLY A 312 -12.00 24.55 13.74
N VAL A 313 -11.52 25.38 12.82
CA VAL A 313 -10.10 25.51 12.51
C VAL A 313 -9.43 26.46 13.52
N TRP A 314 -8.20 26.15 13.88
CA TRP A 314 -7.31 27.01 14.65
C TRP A 314 -6.22 27.56 13.72
N GLU A 315 -5.86 28.83 13.86
CA GLU A 315 -4.88 29.50 13.00
C GLU A 315 -3.85 30.30 13.82
N VAL A 316 -2.60 30.29 13.36
CA VAL A 316 -1.61 31.33 13.69
C VAL A 316 -0.78 31.66 12.45
N LYS A 317 -0.38 32.93 12.31
CA LYS A 317 0.48 33.43 11.24
C LYS A 317 1.79 33.93 11.81
N LEU A 318 2.90 33.36 11.36
CA LEU A 318 4.24 33.70 11.83
C LEU A 318 5.03 34.37 10.71
N SER A 319 5.38 35.65 10.89
CA SER A 319 6.20 36.38 9.93
C SER A 319 7.66 35.90 9.96
N GLY A 320 8.24 35.70 8.78
CA GLY A 320 9.61 35.23 8.60
C GLY A 320 9.69 34.00 7.69
N ASP A 321 10.93 33.59 7.40
CA ASP A 321 11.23 32.40 6.62
C ASP A 321 11.37 31.20 7.57
N PHE A 322 10.38 30.31 7.53
CA PHE A 322 10.35 29.07 8.33
C PHE A 322 10.72 27.83 7.51
N ALA A 323 11.22 27.97 6.28
CA ALA A 323 11.63 26.81 5.49
C ALA A 323 12.60 25.91 6.27
N SER A 324 12.36 24.59 6.22
CA SER A 324 13.13 23.57 6.95
C SER A 324 13.12 23.72 8.48
N LYS A 325 12.22 24.52 9.06
CA LYS A 325 11.90 24.44 10.49
C LYS A 325 10.93 23.30 10.74
N TYR A 326 11.05 22.74 11.93
CA TYR A 326 10.20 21.63 12.36
C TYR A 326 9.15 22.13 13.34
N TYR A 327 8.02 21.44 13.42
CA TYR A 327 6.93 21.81 14.30
C TYR A 327 6.08 20.63 14.74
N THR A 328 5.37 20.85 15.84
CA THR A 328 4.28 20.01 16.37
C THR A 328 3.16 20.93 16.84
N PHE A 329 1.99 20.37 17.11
CA PHE A 329 0.90 21.05 17.80
C PHE A 329 0.72 20.49 19.20
N ASP A 330 0.49 21.36 20.18
CA ASP A 330 -0.09 20.94 21.45
C ASP A 330 -1.60 21.12 21.36
N VAL A 331 -2.35 20.03 21.49
CA VAL A 331 -3.82 20.03 21.43
C VAL A 331 -4.38 19.61 22.78
N THR A 332 -5.20 20.49 23.37
CA THR A 332 -5.82 20.23 24.68
C THR A 332 -7.27 19.81 24.51
N ASN A 333 -7.54 18.55 24.85
CA ASN A 333 -8.87 17.94 24.88
C ASN A 333 -9.13 17.40 26.29
N ASN A 334 -10.26 17.73 26.90
CA ASN A 334 -10.63 17.27 28.25
C ASN A 334 -9.55 17.57 29.32
N ASN A 335 -8.93 18.75 29.24
CA ASN A 335 -7.81 19.17 30.09
C ASN A 335 -6.55 18.27 29.99
N VAL A 336 -6.46 17.43 28.97
CA VAL A 336 -5.26 16.66 28.63
C VAL A 336 -4.65 17.26 27.37
N THR A 337 -3.39 17.68 27.48
CA THR A 337 -2.63 18.20 26.35
C THR A 337 -1.82 17.06 25.72
N ASN A 338 -2.01 16.85 24.42
CA ASN A 338 -1.20 15.94 23.62
C ASN A 338 -0.35 16.77 22.65
N GLU A 339 0.96 16.51 22.62
CA GLU A 339 1.81 16.94 21.51
C GLU A 339 1.60 15.99 20.33
N VAL A 340 1.27 16.54 19.16
CA VAL A 340 0.92 15.79 17.94
C VAL A 340 1.64 16.39 16.73
N THR A 341 1.90 15.55 15.73
CA THR A 341 2.31 16.03 14.41
C THR A 341 1.11 16.41 13.57
N ASP A 342 1.35 17.20 12.52
CA ASP A 342 0.31 17.65 11.61
C ASP A 342 -0.20 16.50 10.72
N PRO A 343 -1.50 16.20 10.68
CA PRO A 343 -2.04 15.25 9.71
C PRO A 343 -1.74 15.62 8.25
N TYR A 344 -1.63 16.92 7.94
CA TYR A 344 -1.25 17.46 6.64
C TYR A 344 0.27 17.60 6.45
N SER A 345 1.09 17.03 7.35
CA SER A 345 2.56 17.10 7.26
C SER A 345 3.09 16.57 5.93
N TYR A 346 3.75 17.45 5.17
CA TYR A 346 4.36 17.12 3.88
C TYR A 346 5.77 16.50 3.99
N SER A 347 6.44 16.71 5.12
CA SER A 347 7.70 16.05 5.44
C SER A 347 7.98 16.10 6.94
N THR A 348 8.93 15.30 7.41
CA THR A 348 9.28 15.15 8.83
C THR A 348 10.78 15.00 9.03
N GLY A 349 11.22 15.06 10.30
CA GLY A 349 12.52 14.52 10.69
C GLY A 349 12.50 12.99 10.79
N ALA A 350 13.61 12.43 11.28
CA ALA A 350 13.70 10.98 11.46
C ALA A 350 12.60 10.44 12.38
N ASN A 351 12.03 9.28 12.03
CA ASN A 351 10.92 8.59 12.71
C ASN A 351 9.62 9.40 12.79
N GLY A 352 9.45 10.41 11.93
CA GLY A 352 8.19 11.16 11.86
C GLY A 352 7.85 11.98 13.11
N LEU A 353 8.78 12.21 14.04
CA LEU A 353 8.43 12.76 15.37
C LEU A 353 8.05 14.26 15.35
N ARG A 354 8.44 15.00 14.31
CA ARG A 354 8.13 16.42 14.13
C ARG A 354 7.91 16.71 12.65
N SER A 355 6.81 17.37 12.34
CA SER A 355 6.48 17.87 11.00
C SER A 355 7.49 18.93 10.55
N MET A 356 7.66 19.12 9.25
CA MET A 356 8.57 20.11 8.66
C MET A 356 7.80 21.10 7.79
N VAL A 357 8.15 22.38 7.89
CA VAL A 357 7.73 23.40 6.92
C VAL A 357 8.59 23.25 5.67
N VAL A 358 7.96 22.91 4.54
CA VAL A 358 8.66 22.58 3.30
C VAL A 358 8.63 23.76 2.33
N ASP A 359 9.80 24.05 1.75
CA ASP A 359 9.92 24.91 0.55
C ASP A 359 10.12 23.99 -0.66
N PHE A 360 9.03 23.60 -1.32
CA PHE A 360 9.06 22.59 -2.38
C PHE A 360 9.93 23.00 -3.57
N ASP A 361 9.95 24.27 -3.94
CA ASP A 361 10.81 24.81 -5.02
C ASP A 361 12.30 24.52 -4.74
N SER A 362 12.70 24.47 -3.47
CA SER A 362 14.08 24.19 -3.07
C SER A 362 14.47 22.70 -3.16
N THR A 363 13.48 21.82 -3.30
CA THR A 363 13.65 20.35 -3.33
C THR A 363 13.60 19.77 -4.74
N ASP A 364 13.46 20.60 -5.77
CA ASP A 364 13.41 20.16 -7.15
C ASP A 364 14.79 19.72 -7.66
N PRO A 365 14.91 18.51 -8.25
CA PRO A 365 16.12 18.15 -8.97
C PRO A 365 16.29 18.97 -10.24
N LEU A 366 17.52 19.00 -10.75
CA LEU A 366 17.81 19.67 -12.02
C LEU A 366 16.93 19.08 -13.13
N TYR A 367 16.30 19.95 -13.92
CA TYR A 367 15.35 19.59 -14.99
C TYR A 367 14.06 18.91 -14.51
N TRP A 368 13.65 19.15 -13.26
CA TRP A 368 12.29 18.80 -12.84
C TRP A 368 11.28 19.62 -13.63
N ASP A 369 10.38 18.93 -14.35
CA ASP A 369 9.36 19.55 -15.20
C ASP A 369 7.98 19.22 -14.66
N PHE A 370 7.29 20.24 -14.14
CA PHE A 370 5.96 20.07 -13.59
C PHE A 370 4.87 19.84 -14.65
N SER A 371 5.17 20.06 -15.93
CA SER A 371 4.21 19.98 -17.03
C SER A 371 4.15 18.61 -17.72
N THR A 372 5.07 17.70 -17.42
CA THR A 372 5.22 16.46 -18.20
C THR A 372 5.08 15.19 -17.35
N ARG A 373 4.10 14.36 -17.71
CA ARG A 373 4.07 12.92 -17.47
C ARG A 373 4.34 12.19 -18.79
N PRO A 374 4.78 10.92 -18.76
CA PRO A 374 4.81 10.10 -19.98
C PRO A 374 3.45 10.13 -20.69
N ASN A 375 3.44 10.51 -21.97
CA ASN A 375 2.21 10.65 -22.78
C ASN A 375 1.87 9.36 -23.57
N THR A 376 2.46 8.23 -23.17
CA THR A 376 2.33 6.92 -23.81
C THR A 376 1.04 6.18 -23.44
N ILE A 377 0.25 6.72 -22.51
CA ILE A 377 -1.06 6.19 -22.10
C ILE A 377 -2.15 7.08 -22.70
N GLN A 378 -3.07 6.50 -23.47
CA GLN A 378 -4.25 7.18 -23.99
C GLN A 378 -5.52 6.78 -23.24
N THR A 379 -5.59 5.51 -22.81
CA THR A 379 -6.70 4.94 -22.05
C THR A 379 -6.16 4.02 -20.94
N PHE A 380 -6.94 3.72 -19.90
CA PHE A 380 -6.42 2.93 -18.78
C PHE A 380 -5.98 1.52 -19.19
N THR A 381 -6.58 0.92 -20.23
CA THR A 381 -6.19 -0.41 -20.75
C THR A 381 -4.81 -0.44 -21.42
N ASP A 382 -4.18 0.73 -21.65
CA ASP A 382 -2.77 0.83 -22.08
C ASP A 382 -1.79 0.54 -20.93
N TYR A 383 -2.21 0.68 -19.67
CA TYR A 383 -1.35 0.37 -18.53
C TYR A 383 -0.96 -1.11 -18.50
N ILE A 384 0.30 -1.36 -18.18
CA ILE A 384 0.87 -2.66 -17.82
C ILE A 384 1.66 -2.39 -16.53
N ILE A 385 1.03 -2.71 -15.41
CA ILE A 385 1.49 -2.32 -14.07
C ILE A 385 2.46 -3.37 -13.54
N TRP A 386 3.57 -2.92 -12.96
CA TRP A 386 4.57 -3.75 -12.30
C TRP A 386 4.73 -3.34 -10.84
N GLU A 387 4.21 -4.14 -9.92
CA GLU A 387 4.20 -3.86 -8.48
C GLU A 387 5.54 -4.16 -7.82
N LEU A 388 6.11 -3.17 -7.15
CA LEU A 388 7.47 -3.15 -6.65
C LEU A 388 7.52 -2.55 -5.23
N HIS A 389 8.38 -3.11 -4.39
CA HIS A 389 8.80 -2.48 -3.13
C HIS A 389 10.21 -1.89 -3.27
N VAL A 390 10.45 -0.72 -2.66
CA VAL A 390 11.70 0.05 -2.82
C VAL A 390 12.94 -0.76 -2.46
N ARG A 391 12.87 -1.50 -1.35
CA ARG A 391 13.99 -2.35 -0.90
C ARG A 391 14.21 -3.53 -1.84
N ASP A 392 13.13 -4.18 -2.26
CA ASP A 392 13.20 -5.44 -3.01
C ASP A 392 14.03 -5.31 -4.28
N LEU A 393 13.96 -4.16 -4.95
CA LEU A 393 14.66 -3.92 -6.22
C LEU A 393 16.18 -4.09 -6.10
N THR A 394 16.76 -3.63 -4.98
CA THR A 394 18.20 -3.34 -4.91
C THR A 394 18.92 -4.01 -3.75
N THR A 395 18.24 -4.67 -2.79
CA THR A 395 18.92 -5.23 -1.60
C THR A 395 19.74 -6.50 -1.86
N HIS A 396 19.40 -7.31 -2.88
CA HIS A 396 20.17 -8.52 -3.17
C HIS A 396 21.59 -8.22 -3.67
N SER A 397 22.56 -9.06 -3.30
CA SER A 397 23.98 -8.92 -3.65
C SER A 397 24.28 -9.04 -5.16
N SER A 398 23.33 -9.56 -5.95
CA SER A 398 23.43 -9.56 -7.40
C SER A 398 23.09 -8.21 -8.05
N TRP A 399 22.63 -7.23 -7.29
CA TRP A 399 22.53 -5.83 -7.73
C TRP A 399 23.86 -5.13 -7.46
N ASN A 400 24.44 -4.52 -8.50
CA ASN A 400 25.81 -3.99 -8.51
C ASN A 400 25.89 -2.46 -8.57
N GLY A 401 24.79 -1.76 -8.25
CA GLY A 401 24.78 -0.31 -8.17
C GLY A 401 25.47 0.22 -6.91
N THR A 402 25.18 1.47 -6.59
CA THR A 402 25.82 2.21 -5.50
C THR A 402 25.33 1.71 -4.14
N GLU A 403 26.24 1.28 -3.26
CA GLU A 403 25.88 0.72 -1.95
C GLU A 403 25.08 1.66 -1.05
N SER A 404 25.35 2.97 -1.08
CA SER A 404 24.57 3.96 -0.32
C SER A 404 23.14 4.14 -0.84
N SER A 405 22.87 3.71 -2.08
CA SER A 405 21.55 3.74 -2.71
C SER A 405 20.77 2.44 -2.52
N ARG A 406 21.39 1.42 -1.89
CA ARG A 406 20.79 0.11 -1.68
C ARG A 406 19.57 0.19 -0.76
N GLY A 407 18.41 -0.21 -1.30
CA GLY A 407 17.11 -0.14 -0.64
C GLY A 407 16.61 1.28 -0.37
N LYS A 408 17.08 2.27 -1.16
CA LYS A 408 16.73 3.69 -1.05
C LYS A 408 16.03 4.18 -2.31
N PHE A 409 15.41 5.36 -2.26
CA PHE A 409 14.83 6.02 -3.44
C PHE A 409 15.84 6.19 -4.57
N LEU A 410 17.09 6.56 -4.25
CA LEU A 410 18.15 6.67 -5.26
C LEU A 410 18.47 5.35 -5.97
N GLY A 411 18.24 4.20 -5.32
CA GLY A 411 18.41 2.88 -5.94
C GLY A 411 17.40 2.63 -7.06
N LEU A 412 16.23 3.29 -7.03
CA LEU A 412 15.24 3.24 -8.10
C LEU A 412 15.69 4.04 -9.35
N ALA A 413 16.56 5.04 -9.16
CA ALA A 413 16.98 5.96 -10.22
C ALA A 413 18.27 5.53 -10.94
N GLU A 414 19.01 4.56 -10.40
CA GLU A 414 20.33 4.20 -10.90
C GLU A 414 20.24 3.37 -12.20
N SER A 415 20.83 3.90 -13.28
CA SER A 415 20.94 3.23 -14.58
C SER A 415 22.32 2.60 -14.80
N GLY A 416 22.43 1.71 -15.79
CA GLY A 416 23.64 0.98 -16.12
C GLY A 416 23.94 -0.23 -15.21
N THR A 417 22.95 -0.68 -14.42
CA THR A 417 23.12 -1.78 -13.46
C THR A 417 22.92 -3.14 -14.14
N THR A 418 23.77 -4.10 -13.79
CA THR A 418 23.83 -5.42 -14.44
C THR A 418 24.25 -6.53 -13.48
N TYR A 419 24.01 -7.78 -13.88
CA TYR A 419 24.56 -8.96 -13.21
C TYR A 419 25.16 -9.90 -14.25
N SER A 420 26.41 -10.32 -14.02
CA SER A 420 27.13 -11.22 -14.92
C SER A 420 27.56 -12.49 -14.20
N ALA A 421 27.20 -13.65 -14.75
CA ALA A 421 27.68 -14.95 -14.30
C ALA A 421 27.77 -15.92 -15.49
N ASN A 422 28.75 -16.82 -15.47
CA ASN A 422 28.92 -17.88 -16.49
C ASN A 422 28.98 -17.36 -17.94
N GLY A 423 29.49 -16.14 -18.17
CA GLY A 423 29.57 -15.53 -19.50
C GLY A 423 28.26 -14.91 -20.02
N THR A 424 27.19 -14.96 -19.23
CA THR A 424 25.91 -14.29 -19.52
C THR A 424 25.80 -13.03 -18.67
N THR A 425 25.23 -11.96 -19.22
CA THR A 425 24.95 -10.71 -18.50
C THR A 425 23.48 -10.34 -18.69
N VAL A 426 22.84 -9.93 -17.61
CA VAL A 426 21.45 -9.42 -17.60
C VAL A 426 21.41 -8.04 -16.96
N THR A 427 20.49 -7.18 -17.41
CA THR A 427 20.22 -5.88 -16.75
C THR A 427 19.50 -6.09 -15.41
N THR A 428 19.68 -5.15 -14.49
CA THR A 428 19.05 -5.14 -13.15
C THR A 428 18.45 -3.76 -12.88
N GLY A 429 17.79 -3.57 -11.73
CA GLY A 429 17.30 -2.27 -11.29
C GLY A 429 16.36 -1.59 -12.31
N LEU A 430 16.57 -0.29 -12.53
CA LEU A 430 15.81 0.52 -13.49
C LEU A 430 15.94 -0.01 -14.93
N ASP A 431 17.14 -0.43 -15.35
CA ASP A 431 17.40 -0.92 -16.71
C ASP A 431 16.62 -2.22 -17.00
N HIS A 432 16.38 -3.05 -15.98
CA HIS A 432 15.50 -4.22 -16.11
C HIS A 432 14.07 -3.82 -16.44
N ILE A 433 13.53 -2.80 -15.76
CA ILE A 433 12.14 -2.38 -15.92
C ILE A 433 11.93 -1.79 -17.32
N GLU A 434 12.88 -0.96 -17.77
CA GLU A 434 12.94 -0.47 -19.16
C GLU A 434 13.01 -1.63 -20.16
N GLU A 435 13.90 -2.61 -19.93
CA GLU A 435 14.06 -3.76 -20.82
C GLU A 435 12.79 -4.63 -20.91
N LEU A 436 12.09 -4.83 -19.78
CA LEU A 436 10.87 -5.63 -19.71
C LEU A 436 9.74 -4.98 -20.52
N GLY A 437 9.70 -3.65 -20.57
CA GLY A 437 8.79 -2.87 -21.41
C GLY A 437 7.43 -2.56 -20.77
N VAL A 438 7.26 -2.85 -19.48
CA VAL A 438 6.15 -2.32 -18.65
C VAL A 438 6.19 -0.79 -18.67
N ASN A 439 5.04 -0.15 -18.51
CA ASN A 439 4.92 1.31 -18.63
C ASN A 439 4.40 1.97 -17.35
N ALA A 440 4.20 1.21 -16.27
CA ALA A 440 3.94 1.75 -14.96
C ALA A 440 4.56 0.89 -13.85
N VAL A 441 5.21 1.54 -12.89
CA VAL A 441 5.60 0.93 -11.62
C VAL A 441 4.56 1.28 -10.57
N HIS A 442 4.05 0.28 -9.86
CA HIS A 442 3.23 0.44 -8.67
C HIS A 442 4.13 0.25 -7.47
N LEU A 443 4.47 1.33 -6.78
CA LEU A 443 5.27 1.27 -5.57
C LEU A 443 4.37 0.91 -4.39
N LEU A 444 4.72 -0.15 -3.66
CA LEU A 444 4.24 -0.39 -2.29
C LEU A 444 4.41 0.87 -1.43
N PRO A 445 3.75 0.97 -0.26
CA PRO A 445 3.76 2.17 0.57
C PRO A 445 5.11 2.89 0.65
N ILE A 446 5.13 4.12 0.13
CA ILE A 446 6.28 5.05 0.20
C ILE A 446 5.95 6.29 1.04
N PHE A 447 4.75 6.36 1.61
CA PHE A 447 4.43 7.33 2.65
C PHE A 447 5.09 6.89 3.97
N ASP A 448 5.22 7.81 4.92
CA ASP A 448 5.81 7.57 6.23
C ASP A 448 4.96 6.58 7.04
N PHE A 449 5.57 5.48 7.44
CA PHE A 449 4.89 4.41 8.18
C PHE A 449 5.61 4.08 9.49
N GLY A 450 4.85 3.58 10.46
CA GLY A 450 5.41 3.12 11.73
C GLY A 450 6.19 1.80 11.58
N TYR A 451 6.79 1.33 12.67
CA TYR A 451 7.50 0.04 12.83
C TYR A 451 8.99 0.02 12.47
N ILE A 452 9.45 0.87 11.55
CA ILE A 452 10.88 0.99 11.21
C ILE A 452 11.53 2.14 11.98
N ASP A 453 12.59 1.86 12.73
CA ASP A 453 13.42 2.92 13.33
C ASP A 453 14.43 3.43 12.29
N GLU A 454 14.09 4.54 11.63
CA GLU A 454 14.92 5.23 10.64
C GLU A 454 16.30 5.62 11.19
N VAL A 455 16.41 5.91 12.49
CA VAL A 455 17.68 6.24 13.16
C VAL A 455 18.57 5.00 13.23
N GLU A 456 17.99 3.87 13.58
CA GLU A 456 18.71 2.59 13.66
C GLU A 456 19.17 2.15 12.27
N VAL A 457 18.26 2.19 11.28
CA VAL A 457 18.55 1.85 9.89
C VAL A 457 19.65 2.74 9.32
N PHE A 458 19.64 4.04 9.61
CA PHE A 458 20.69 4.95 9.16
C PHE A 458 22.07 4.60 9.74
N LYS A 459 22.14 4.23 11.03
CA LYS A 459 23.40 3.88 11.70
C LYS A 459 23.91 2.50 11.32
N ASN A 460 23.00 1.55 11.13
CA ASN A 460 23.28 0.18 10.77
C ASN A 460 22.26 -0.30 9.71
N PRO A 461 22.60 -0.23 8.41
CA PRO A 461 21.69 -0.66 7.34
C PRO A 461 21.44 -2.18 7.33
N ASN A 462 22.17 -2.96 8.14
CA ASN A 462 21.99 -4.40 8.31
C ASN A 462 21.34 -4.74 9.66
N THR A 463 20.66 -3.80 10.30
CA THR A 463 19.99 -4.08 11.58
C THR A 463 18.84 -5.07 11.43
N GLU A 464 18.51 -5.75 12.52
CA GLU A 464 17.32 -6.59 12.60
C GLU A 464 16.07 -5.70 12.45
N ASN A 465 15.04 -6.15 11.74
CA ASN A 465 13.82 -5.37 11.45
C ASN A 465 13.99 -4.14 10.53
N VAL A 466 14.94 -4.19 9.57
CA VAL A 466 15.10 -3.15 8.53
C VAL A 466 14.01 -3.19 7.43
N PHE A 467 13.06 -4.11 7.51
CA PHE A 467 12.07 -4.38 6.47
C PHE A 467 10.64 -4.33 7.01
N ASN A 468 9.79 -3.55 6.36
CA ASN A 468 8.34 -3.64 6.43
C ASN A 468 7.76 -3.29 5.04
N TRP A 469 6.61 -3.82 4.67
CA TRP A 469 5.90 -3.37 3.46
C TRP A 469 5.36 -1.94 3.56
N GLY A 470 5.08 -1.46 4.77
CA GLY A 470 4.69 -0.08 5.03
C GLY A 470 3.19 0.19 5.15
N TYR A 471 2.34 -0.84 5.24
CA TYR A 471 0.89 -0.73 5.46
C TYR A 471 0.52 -0.33 6.91
N MET A 472 1.33 0.51 7.56
CA MET A 472 1.11 1.02 8.92
C MET A 472 1.22 2.56 8.92
N PRO A 473 0.24 3.29 8.36
CA PRO A 473 0.39 4.70 8.03
C PRO A 473 0.60 5.57 9.26
N TYR A 474 1.65 6.39 9.24
CA TYR A 474 1.92 7.39 10.27
C TYR A 474 1.69 8.81 9.74
N HIS A 475 2.24 9.16 8.57
CA HIS A 475 1.94 10.41 7.86
C HIS A 475 1.70 10.17 6.36
N PHE A 476 0.47 10.41 5.90
CA PHE A 476 0.02 10.06 4.54
C PHE A 476 0.65 10.92 3.43
N ASN A 477 1.08 12.15 3.76
CA ASN A 477 1.65 13.12 2.81
C ASN A 477 3.18 13.23 2.90
N THR A 478 3.81 12.55 3.86
CA THR A 478 5.26 12.53 4.03
C THR A 478 5.81 11.26 3.41
N LEU A 479 6.93 11.32 2.70
CA LEU A 479 7.62 10.13 2.20
C LEU A 479 8.34 9.39 3.33
N GLU A 480 8.47 8.07 3.23
CA GLU A 480 9.17 7.22 4.19
C GLU A 480 10.67 7.58 4.29
N GLY A 481 11.16 7.80 5.52
CA GLY A 481 12.54 8.22 5.75
C GLY A 481 13.54 7.07 5.75
N SER A 482 13.14 5.83 6.03
CA SER A 482 14.05 4.67 5.89
C SER A 482 14.47 4.41 4.44
N TYR A 483 13.73 4.93 3.45
CA TYR A 483 14.11 4.92 2.03
C TYR A 483 14.98 6.13 1.62
N SER A 484 15.20 7.10 2.50
CA SER A 484 16.12 8.22 2.29
C SER A 484 17.56 7.86 2.66
N THR A 485 18.54 8.49 2.00
CA THR A 485 19.94 8.42 2.47
C THR A 485 20.19 9.21 3.75
N ASN A 486 19.34 10.20 4.05
CA ASN A 486 19.36 10.96 5.30
C ASN A 486 17.94 11.21 5.82
N PRO A 487 17.44 10.41 6.78
CA PRO A 487 16.10 10.62 7.35
C PRO A 487 15.98 11.87 8.23
N PHE A 488 17.11 12.41 8.73
CA PHE A 488 17.12 13.54 9.66
C PHE A 488 16.85 14.89 8.99
N ASP A 489 17.04 15.00 7.67
CA ASP A 489 16.73 16.18 6.87
C ASP A 489 15.56 15.85 5.94
N GLY A 490 14.39 16.42 6.25
CA GLY A 490 13.14 16.11 5.55
C GLY A 490 13.14 16.53 4.08
N ASN A 491 14.07 17.38 3.66
CA ASN A 491 14.20 17.76 2.25
C ASN A 491 14.82 16.64 1.40
N VAL A 492 15.68 15.79 2.01
CA VAL A 492 16.43 14.77 1.27
C VAL A 492 15.49 13.70 0.70
N ARG A 493 14.52 13.24 1.49
CA ARG A 493 13.53 12.24 1.03
C ARG A 493 12.69 12.73 -0.15
N ILE A 494 12.31 14.02 -0.14
CA ILE A 494 11.57 14.67 -1.24
C ILE A 494 12.44 14.73 -2.49
N TYR A 495 13.66 15.26 -2.35
CA TYR A 495 14.59 15.43 -3.47
C TYR A 495 14.94 14.08 -4.13
N GLU A 496 15.28 13.07 -3.33
CA GLU A 496 15.65 11.74 -3.84
C GLU A 496 14.48 11.02 -4.52
N PHE A 497 13.26 11.14 -3.98
CA PHE A 497 12.09 10.55 -4.62
C PHE A 497 11.73 11.26 -5.93
N LYS A 498 11.83 12.60 -6.00
CA LYS A 498 11.70 13.33 -7.28
C LYS A 498 12.74 12.86 -8.30
N GLN A 499 13.96 12.55 -7.90
CA GLN A 499 14.94 11.94 -8.81
C GLN A 499 14.53 10.55 -9.30
N ALA A 500 13.95 9.71 -8.44
CA ALA A 500 13.41 8.41 -8.84
C ALA A 500 12.26 8.55 -9.85
N VAL A 501 11.29 9.44 -9.59
CA VAL A 501 10.19 9.72 -10.52
C VAL A 501 10.73 10.25 -11.85
N GLN A 502 11.68 11.19 -11.82
CA GLN A 502 12.30 11.73 -13.03
C GLN A 502 12.97 10.62 -13.85
N ALA A 503 13.69 9.69 -13.21
CA ALA A 503 14.34 8.58 -13.87
C ALA A 503 13.33 7.62 -14.53
N PHE A 504 12.22 7.30 -13.86
CA PHE A 504 11.13 6.52 -14.47
C PHE A 504 10.49 7.26 -15.66
N HIS A 505 10.17 8.54 -15.49
CA HIS A 505 9.52 9.33 -16.54
C HIS A 505 10.40 9.47 -17.79
N GLN A 506 11.72 9.60 -17.64
CA GLN A 506 12.68 9.62 -18.75
C GLN A 506 12.72 8.31 -19.56
N LYS A 507 12.18 7.22 -18.99
CA LYS A 507 12.03 5.90 -19.63
C LYS A 507 10.61 5.60 -20.07
N ASP A 508 9.74 6.62 -20.10
CA ASP A 508 8.30 6.49 -20.37
C ASP A 508 7.57 5.53 -19.39
N ILE A 509 8.07 5.43 -18.17
CA ILE A 509 7.48 4.62 -17.09
C ILE A 509 6.74 5.55 -16.14
N ARG A 510 5.45 5.33 -15.95
CA ARG A 510 4.61 6.05 -14.99
C ARG A 510 4.78 5.51 -13.57
N VAL A 511 4.59 6.35 -12.56
CA VAL A 511 4.66 5.94 -11.14
C VAL A 511 3.27 5.95 -10.51
N ILE A 512 2.88 4.83 -9.91
CA ILE A 512 1.65 4.64 -9.15
C ILE A 512 2.06 4.40 -7.69
N MET A 513 1.34 4.99 -6.74
CA MET A 513 1.58 4.80 -5.31
C MET A 513 0.47 3.96 -4.69
N ASP A 514 0.84 2.96 -3.89
CA ASP A 514 -0.07 2.31 -2.96
C ASP A 514 -0.39 3.27 -1.82
N VAL A 515 -1.67 3.52 -1.60
CA VAL A 515 -2.17 4.45 -0.57
C VAL A 515 -3.11 3.73 0.38
N VAL A 516 -2.92 3.99 1.67
CA VAL A 516 -3.57 3.23 2.75
C VAL A 516 -4.39 4.16 3.62
N TYR A 517 -5.43 4.77 3.05
CA TYR A 517 -6.29 5.68 3.82
C TYR A 517 -7.30 4.96 4.71
N ASN A 518 -7.45 3.64 4.57
CA ASN A 518 -8.51 2.85 5.21
C ASN A 518 -8.32 2.67 6.73
N HIS A 519 -7.12 2.90 7.24
CA HIS A 519 -6.79 2.87 8.67
C HIS A 519 -5.59 3.77 9.00
N THR A 520 -5.31 3.96 10.29
CA THR A 520 -4.07 4.56 10.80
C THR A 520 -3.21 3.50 11.47
N GLY A 521 -1.88 3.63 11.44
CA GLY A 521 -0.97 2.66 12.06
C GLY A 521 -1.15 2.50 13.57
N GLU A 522 -1.67 3.54 14.24
CA GLU A 522 -2.10 3.49 15.64
C GLU A 522 -3.60 3.79 15.75
N SER A 523 -4.31 3.21 16.73
CA SER A 523 -5.71 3.55 17.00
C SER A 523 -5.82 4.83 17.87
N GLU A 524 -5.91 4.70 19.20
CA GLU A 524 -5.95 5.84 20.15
C GLU A 524 -4.66 6.69 20.10
N GLY A 525 -3.55 6.09 19.70
CA GLY A 525 -2.25 6.77 19.56
C GLY A 525 -2.15 7.70 18.35
N SER A 526 -2.99 7.53 17.33
CA SER A 526 -2.90 8.33 16.11
C SER A 526 -3.05 9.82 16.36
N ASN A 527 -2.31 10.64 15.61
CA ASN A 527 -2.44 12.09 15.65
C ASN A 527 -3.88 12.52 15.36
N PHE A 528 -4.54 11.88 14.39
CA PHE A 528 -5.96 12.10 14.10
C PHE A 528 -6.87 11.95 15.33
N HIS A 529 -6.72 10.86 16.09
CA HIS A 529 -7.54 10.62 17.27
C HIS A 529 -7.19 11.59 18.41
N LYS A 530 -5.90 11.89 18.61
CA LYS A 530 -5.45 12.85 19.63
C LYS A 530 -5.97 14.27 19.38
N ILE A 531 -6.10 14.67 18.11
CA ILE A 531 -6.62 15.99 17.71
C ILE A 531 -8.15 16.03 17.86
N VAL A 532 -8.87 15.11 17.20
CA VAL A 532 -10.34 15.05 17.25
C VAL A 532 -10.78 13.62 17.61
N PRO A 533 -10.89 13.31 18.92
CA PRO A 533 -11.21 11.97 19.39
C PRO A 533 -12.46 11.40 18.72
N GLY A 534 -12.26 10.29 18.00
CA GLY A 534 -13.29 9.49 17.34
C GLY A 534 -13.85 10.02 16.02
N TYR A 535 -13.41 11.17 15.51
CA TYR A 535 -13.94 11.72 14.25
C TYR A 535 -13.36 11.06 13.00
N PHE A 536 -12.06 10.77 12.98
CA PHE A 536 -11.42 10.20 11.80
C PHE A 536 -11.65 8.70 11.63
N HIS A 537 -12.21 8.04 12.65
CA HIS A 537 -12.39 6.59 12.71
C HIS A 537 -13.86 6.22 12.86
N ARG A 538 -14.24 5.03 12.36
CA ARG A 538 -15.53 4.44 12.68
C ARG A 538 -15.45 3.80 14.06
N LEU A 539 -16.32 4.27 14.96
CA LEU A 539 -16.44 3.75 16.32
C LEU A 539 -17.81 3.08 16.49
N ASN A 540 -17.88 2.05 17.34
CA ASN A 540 -19.18 1.56 17.80
C ASN A 540 -19.84 2.57 18.77
N ALA A 541 -21.11 2.32 19.10
CA ALA A 541 -21.92 3.17 19.98
C ALA A 541 -21.34 3.39 21.40
N ASN A 542 -20.38 2.55 21.83
CA ASN A 542 -19.71 2.65 23.14
C ASN A 542 -18.29 3.26 23.03
N GLY A 543 -17.87 3.70 21.83
CA GLY A 543 -16.58 4.35 21.59
C GLY A 543 -15.40 3.42 21.23
N GLY A 544 -15.63 2.12 21.05
CA GLY A 544 -14.58 1.20 20.61
C GLY A 544 -14.34 1.26 19.09
N PHE A 545 -13.07 1.20 18.68
CA PHE A 545 -12.68 1.21 17.26
C PHE A 545 -13.24 -0.02 16.52
N GLN A 546 -13.77 0.21 15.32
CA GLN A 546 -14.06 -0.85 14.37
C GLN A 546 -12.79 -1.32 13.67
N ASN A 547 -12.79 -2.55 13.17
CA ASN A 547 -11.60 -3.20 12.65
C ASN A 547 -11.82 -3.84 11.28
N GLY A 548 -12.53 -3.14 10.37
CA GLY A 548 -12.71 -3.62 9.01
C GLY A 548 -11.42 -3.77 8.22
N SER A 549 -10.33 -3.11 8.65
CA SER A 549 -8.99 -3.31 8.10
C SER A 549 -8.34 -4.62 8.53
N GLY A 550 -8.76 -5.20 9.66
CA GLY A 550 -8.06 -6.30 10.32
C GLY A 550 -6.84 -5.88 11.15
N THR A 551 -6.41 -4.61 11.10
CA THR A 551 -5.15 -4.09 11.68
C THR A 551 -5.31 -3.25 12.96
N GLY A 552 -6.54 -3.04 13.44
CA GLY A 552 -6.85 -2.49 14.77
C GLY A 552 -7.79 -1.28 14.78
N ASN A 553 -7.97 -0.62 13.63
CA ASN A 553 -8.91 0.49 13.44
C ASN A 553 -9.31 0.63 11.95
N GLU A 554 -10.36 1.38 11.66
CA GLU A 554 -10.72 1.81 10.29
C GLU A 554 -11.11 3.28 10.26
N THR A 555 -10.81 3.98 9.16
CA THR A 555 -11.17 5.39 8.95
C THR A 555 -12.61 5.56 8.47
N ALA A 556 -13.18 6.74 8.69
CA ALA A 556 -14.56 7.09 8.30
C ALA A 556 -14.58 8.02 7.08
N SER A 557 -14.22 7.52 5.90
CA SER A 557 -14.12 8.35 4.67
C SER A 557 -15.40 9.10 4.31
N GLU A 558 -16.55 8.61 4.76
CA GLU A 558 -17.87 9.22 4.51
C GLU A 558 -18.02 10.61 5.15
N ARG A 559 -17.20 10.93 6.17
CA ARG A 559 -17.19 12.21 6.87
C ARG A 559 -16.43 13.27 6.08
N SER A 560 -16.96 14.49 6.00
CA SER A 560 -16.45 15.52 5.07
C SER A 560 -14.97 15.82 5.24
N MET A 561 -14.46 15.92 6.46
CA MET A 561 -13.05 16.27 6.68
C MET A 561 -12.10 15.08 6.43
N VAL A 562 -12.60 13.84 6.50
CA VAL A 562 -11.82 12.65 6.09
C VAL A 562 -11.79 12.56 4.56
N ARG A 563 -12.94 12.75 3.89
CA ARG A 563 -13.03 12.84 2.43
C ARG A 563 -12.12 13.94 1.88
N LYS A 564 -12.20 15.14 2.46
CA LYS A 564 -11.35 16.28 2.09
C LYS A 564 -9.89 15.93 2.23
N PHE A 565 -9.48 15.33 3.36
CA PHE A 565 -8.10 14.90 3.56
C PHE A 565 -7.62 13.95 2.45
N MET A 566 -8.42 12.94 2.08
CA MET A 566 -8.07 11.99 1.02
C MET A 566 -7.97 12.67 -0.36
N VAL A 567 -8.87 13.59 -0.68
CA VAL A 567 -8.83 14.38 -1.93
C VAL A 567 -7.60 15.29 -1.95
N ASP A 568 -7.37 16.07 -0.91
CA ASP A 568 -6.25 17.00 -0.82
C ASP A 568 -4.91 16.25 -0.87
N SER A 569 -4.81 15.11 -0.17
CA SER A 569 -3.62 14.24 -0.16
C SER A 569 -3.31 13.69 -1.56
N THR A 570 -4.29 13.12 -2.25
CA THR A 570 -4.08 12.57 -3.61
C THR A 570 -3.80 13.64 -4.66
N VAL A 571 -4.44 14.80 -4.55
CA VAL A 571 -4.14 15.98 -5.40
C VAL A 571 -2.71 16.44 -5.17
N PHE A 572 -2.30 16.64 -3.91
CA PHE A 572 -0.93 17.01 -3.56
C PHE A 572 0.08 16.00 -4.13
N LEU A 573 -0.11 14.71 -3.87
CA LEU A 573 0.82 13.67 -4.33
C LEU A 573 0.91 13.63 -5.88
N ALA A 574 -0.21 13.83 -6.57
CA ALA A 574 -0.22 13.90 -8.02
C ALA A 574 0.46 15.18 -8.55
N GLU A 575 0.20 16.34 -7.96
CA GLU A 575 0.74 17.60 -8.43
C GLU A 575 2.21 17.79 -8.08
N GLU A 576 2.63 17.44 -6.87
CA GLU A 576 3.99 17.67 -6.38
C GLU A 576 4.97 16.64 -6.95
N TYR A 577 4.62 15.36 -6.86
CA TYR A 577 5.50 14.25 -7.26
C TYR A 577 5.19 13.70 -8.65
N LYS A 578 4.25 14.30 -9.39
CA LYS A 578 3.87 13.87 -10.75
C LYS A 578 3.42 12.41 -10.83
N LEU A 579 2.86 11.87 -9.75
CA LEU A 579 2.32 10.52 -9.74
C LEU A 579 1.22 10.39 -10.80
N SER A 580 1.15 9.21 -11.37
CA SER A 580 0.30 8.83 -12.50
C SER A 580 -0.78 7.84 -12.10
N GLY A 581 -0.94 7.57 -10.81
CA GLY A 581 -2.05 6.81 -10.27
C GLY A 581 -1.91 6.46 -8.81
N PHE A 582 -3.00 5.90 -8.28
CA PHE A 582 -3.10 5.48 -6.88
C PHE A 582 -3.81 4.13 -6.80
N ARG A 583 -3.23 3.19 -6.04
CA ARG A 583 -3.87 1.93 -5.65
C ARG A 583 -4.38 2.08 -4.22
N PHE A 584 -5.68 1.94 -4.01
CA PHE A 584 -6.30 2.04 -2.70
C PHE A 584 -6.33 0.68 -2.03
N ASP A 585 -5.56 0.56 -0.96
CA ASP A 585 -5.60 -0.56 -0.03
C ASP A 585 -6.97 -0.67 0.62
N LEU A 586 -7.51 -1.90 0.71
CA LEU A 586 -8.83 -2.22 1.25
C LEU A 586 -9.92 -1.20 0.88
N MET A 587 -10.01 -0.88 -0.42
CA MET A 587 -10.88 0.17 -0.97
C MET A 587 -12.36 0.04 -0.56
N SER A 588 -12.85 -1.15 -0.22
CA SER A 588 -14.23 -1.30 0.27
C SER A 588 -14.49 -0.63 1.63
N LEU A 589 -13.45 -0.25 2.36
CA LEU A 589 -13.57 0.54 3.60
C LEU A 589 -13.77 2.03 3.33
N HIS A 590 -13.76 2.44 2.06
CA HIS A 590 -14.12 3.77 1.63
C HIS A 590 -15.52 3.81 1.03
N ASP A 591 -16.15 4.98 1.07
CA ASP A 591 -17.43 5.23 0.41
C ASP A 591 -17.24 5.63 -1.07
N ILE A 592 -18.23 5.28 -1.89
CA ILE A 592 -18.27 5.56 -3.34
C ILE A 592 -18.16 7.06 -3.62
N GLU A 593 -18.76 7.93 -2.80
CA GLU A 593 -18.73 9.37 -3.00
C GLU A 593 -17.30 9.91 -2.87
N THR A 594 -16.56 9.47 -1.86
CA THR A 594 -15.13 9.80 -1.71
C THR A 594 -14.29 9.32 -2.89
N MET A 595 -14.45 8.07 -3.34
CA MET A 595 -13.70 7.55 -4.49
C MET A 595 -14.01 8.33 -5.78
N ASN A 596 -15.26 8.72 -5.98
CA ASN A 596 -15.66 9.54 -7.13
C ASN A 596 -15.13 10.98 -7.02
N ALA A 597 -15.10 11.58 -5.82
CA ALA A 597 -14.54 12.91 -5.59
C ALA A 597 -13.03 12.94 -5.92
N ILE A 598 -12.29 11.91 -5.52
CA ILE A 598 -10.87 11.75 -5.86
C ILE A 598 -10.70 11.60 -7.37
N ARG A 599 -11.49 10.74 -8.01
CA ARG A 599 -11.47 10.57 -9.48
C ARG A 599 -11.73 11.88 -10.22
N GLU A 600 -12.71 12.66 -9.78
CA GLU A 600 -13.03 13.97 -10.36
C GLU A 600 -11.87 14.96 -10.19
N ALA A 601 -11.26 15.03 -9.01
CA ALA A 601 -10.12 15.89 -8.74
C ALA A 601 -8.90 15.53 -9.61
N LEU A 602 -8.57 14.24 -9.71
CA LEU A 602 -7.45 13.77 -10.52
C LEU A 602 -7.68 13.99 -12.04
N ASN A 603 -8.93 13.90 -12.51
CA ASN A 603 -9.27 14.23 -13.91
C ASN A 603 -8.97 15.68 -14.29
N LYS A 604 -9.04 16.61 -13.33
CA LYS A 604 -8.71 18.03 -13.57
C LYS A 604 -7.20 18.25 -13.73
N ILE A 605 -6.37 17.37 -13.16
CA ILE A 605 -4.91 17.38 -13.29
C ILE A 605 -4.50 16.70 -14.60
N ASP A 606 -4.89 15.43 -14.76
CA ASP A 606 -4.62 14.61 -15.94
C ASP A 606 -5.62 13.43 -15.97
N PRO A 607 -6.50 13.33 -16.99
CA PRO A 607 -7.52 12.28 -17.07
C PRO A 607 -6.93 10.87 -17.23
N THR A 608 -5.63 10.76 -17.53
CA THR A 608 -4.93 9.49 -17.67
C THR A 608 -4.35 8.98 -16.34
N ILE A 609 -4.43 9.74 -15.25
CA ILE A 609 -4.05 9.25 -13.91
C ILE A 609 -4.99 8.10 -13.54
N ILE A 610 -4.45 6.90 -13.29
CA ILE A 610 -5.26 5.71 -12.99
C ILE A 610 -5.65 5.64 -11.52
N LEU A 611 -6.85 5.14 -11.22
CA LEU A 611 -7.32 4.89 -9.86
C LEU A 611 -7.91 3.49 -9.78
N TYR A 612 -7.45 2.67 -8.84
CA TYR A 612 -7.99 1.33 -8.61
C TYR A 612 -7.74 0.89 -7.16
N GLY A 613 -8.34 -0.21 -6.72
CA GLY A 613 -8.10 -0.72 -5.38
C GLY A 613 -8.63 -2.10 -5.12
N GLU A 614 -8.53 -2.51 -3.86
CA GLU A 614 -9.02 -3.79 -3.38
C GLU A 614 -10.50 -3.73 -3.05
N PRO A 615 -11.38 -4.43 -3.77
CA PRO A 615 -12.81 -4.37 -3.49
C PRO A 615 -13.22 -5.13 -2.22
N TRP A 616 -12.29 -5.50 -1.33
CA TRP A 616 -12.54 -6.23 -0.08
C TRP A 616 -12.06 -5.46 1.15
N ALA A 617 -12.57 -5.86 2.31
CA ALA A 617 -12.12 -5.45 3.63
C ALA A 617 -11.30 -6.60 4.27
N GLY A 618 -10.47 -6.28 5.27
CA GLY A 618 -9.72 -7.26 6.04
C GLY A 618 -10.50 -7.90 7.19
N GLY A 619 -11.61 -7.28 7.60
CA GLY A 619 -12.51 -7.74 8.68
C GLY A 619 -13.91 -7.14 8.58
N ASP A 620 -14.72 -7.35 9.61
CA ASP A 620 -16.07 -6.78 9.70
C ASP A 620 -16.02 -5.26 9.92
N THR A 621 -16.92 -4.54 9.25
CA THR A 621 -16.95 -3.07 9.20
C THR A 621 -18.36 -2.52 9.39
N LEU A 622 -18.47 -1.27 9.87
CA LEU A 622 -19.75 -0.56 10.05
C LEU A 622 -20.18 0.25 8.82
N ILE A 623 -19.33 0.41 7.80
CA ILE A 623 -19.77 1.10 6.58
C ILE A 623 -20.97 0.37 5.97
N ASP A 624 -21.96 1.13 5.54
CA ASP A 624 -23.11 0.58 4.85
C ASP A 624 -22.66 0.00 3.50
N GLY A 625 -22.99 -1.28 3.26
CA GLY A 625 -22.65 -1.97 2.02
C GLY A 625 -23.25 -1.32 0.77
N ASP A 626 -24.27 -0.45 0.90
CA ASP A 626 -24.84 0.30 -0.22
C ASP A 626 -24.00 1.50 -0.67
N ILE A 627 -23.12 2.00 0.21
CA ILE A 627 -22.22 3.13 -0.07
C ILE A 627 -20.74 2.70 -0.14
N ALA A 628 -20.39 1.50 0.31
CA ALA A 628 -19.03 0.98 0.26
C ALA A 628 -18.48 0.85 -1.19
N ALA A 629 -17.24 1.28 -1.41
CA ALA A 629 -16.55 1.27 -2.70
C ALA A 629 -15.96 -0.12 -3.05
N GLY A 630 -16.75 -1.19 -2.94
CA GLY A 630 -16.27 -2.54 -3.20
C GLY A 630 -17.31 -3.63 -2.92
N MET A 631 -17.01 -4.52 -1.98
CA MET A 631 -17.91 -5.60 -1.59
C MET A 631 -18.97 -5.13 -0.59
N THR A 632 -20.17 -5.70 -0.69
CA THR A 632 -21.24 -5.42 0.29
C THR A 632 -21.06 -6.24 1.57
N ASN A 633 -21.38 -5.62 2.70
CA ASN A 633 -21.41 -6.27 4.02
C ASN A 633 -22.49 -7.36 4.15
N THR A 634 -23.46 -7.41 3.23
CA THR A 634 -24.65 -8.27 3.37
C THR A 634 -24.44 -9.72 2.98
N ASN A 635 -23.33 -10.08 2.32
CA ASN A 635 -22.93 -11.48 2.06
C ASN A 635 -21.44 -11.66 1.65
N GLY A 636 -20.57 -10.63 1.72
CA GLY A 636 -19.12 -10.76 1.59
C GLY A 636 -18.55 -11.19 0.22
N TRP A 637 -19.40 -11.38 -0.80
CA TRP A 637 -18.97 -11.87 -2.13
C TRP A 637 -19.54 -11.05 -3.30
N ASP A 638 -20.39 -10.05 -3.06
CA ASP A 638 -20.95 -9.20 -4.12
C ASP A 638 -20.12 -7.93 -4.29
N ARG A 639 -19.49 -7.77 -5.46
CA ARG A 639 -18.63 -6.62 -5.84
C ARG A 639 -19.36 -5.59 -6.69
N THR A 640 -20.68 -5.69 -6.83
CA THR A 640 -21.45 -4.85 -7.76
C THR A 640 -21.44 -3.36 -7.42
N GLN A 641 -21.01 -2.96 -6.22
CA GLN A 641 -20.81 -1.54 -5.89
C GLN A 641 -19.72 -0.88 -6.75
N VAL A 642 -18.78 -1.66 -7.31
CA VAL A 642 -17.81 -1.15 -8.29
C VAL A 642 -18.51 -0.52 -9.50
N ARG A 643 -19.72 -0.96 -9.84
CA ARG A 643 -20.56 -0.39 -10.91
C ARG A 643 -21.17 0.97 -10.55
N LYS A 644 -21.17 1.36 -9.27
CA LYS A 644 -21.68 2.66 -8.82
C LYS A 644 -20.58 3.73 -8.80
N MET A 645 -19.32 3.34 -8.89
CA MET A 645 -18.20 4.26 -9.05
C MET A 645 -18.06 4.74 -10.50
N ASP A 646 -17.37 5.86 -10.71
CA ASP A 646 -16.94 6.32 -12.02
C ASP A 646 -16.16 5.21 -12.75
N SER A 647 -16.33 5.11 -14.07
CA SER A 647 -15.70 4.06 -14.88
C SER A 647 -14.17 4.10 -14.89
N GLY A 648 -13.56 5.20 -14.43
CA GLY A 648 -12.13 5.33 -14.19
C GLY A 648 -11.65 4.90 -12.80
N VAL A 649 -12.51 4.26 -11.99
CA VAL A 649 -12.15 3.62 -10.72
C VAL A 649 -12.24 2.10 -10.89
N GLY A 650 -11.07 1.45 -10.93
CA GLY A 650 -10.94 0.00 -11.11
C GLY A 650 -10.84 -0.81 -9.82
N ALA A 651 -10.93 -2.13 -9.95
CA ALA A 651 -10.79 -3.05 -8.84
C ALA A 651 -10.05 -4.34 -9.25
N PHE A 652 -9.29 -4.90 -8.31
CA PHE A 652 -8.67 -6.22 -8.45
C PHE A 652 -9.72 -7.32 -8.69
N ASN A 653 -9.54 -8.10 -9.76
CA ASN A 653 -10.42 -9.20 -10.11
C ASN A 653 -9.93 -10.52 -9.50
N ASP A 654 -10.33 -10.78 -8.27
CA ASP A 654 -9.98 -12.00 -7.55
C ASP A 654 -10.76 -13.23 -8.01
N LEU A 655 -11.96 -13.08 -8.60
CA LEU A 655 -12.68 -14.18 -9.28
C LEU A 655 -11.83 -14.74 -10.43
N TYR A 656 -11.29 -13.85 -11.26
CA TYR A 656 -10.35 -14.19 -12.33
C TYR A 656 -9.07 -14.82 -11.78
N ARG A 657 -8.44 -14.22 -10.76
CA ARG A 657 -7.22 -14.76 -10.12
C ARG A 657 -7.45 -16.18 -9.60
N ASN A 658 -8.55 -16.39 -8.87
CA ASN A 658 -8.87 -17.67 -8.25
C ASN A 658 -9.18 -18.73 -9.31
N ALA A 659 -9.87 -18.37 -10.40
CA ALA A 659 -10.08 -19.27 -11.53
C ALA A 659 -8.75 -19.60 -12.24
N LEU A 660 -7.82 -18.66 -12.30
CA LEU A 660 -6.52 -18.82 -12.96
C LEU A 660 -5.58 -19.77 -12.19
N LYS A 661 -5.38 -19.53 -10.88
CA LYS A 661 -4.38 -20.24 -10.05
C LYS A 661 -4.91 -20.93 -8.79
N GLY A 662 -6.21 -20.87 -8.53
CA GLY A 662 -6.82 -21.29 -7.26
C GLY A 662 -6.76 -20.19 -6.20
N THR A 663 -7.27 -20.49 -5.00
CA THR A 663 -7.19 -19.59 -3.83
C THR A 663 -5.76 -19.13 -3.58
N PRO A 664 -5.56 -17.94 -3.01
CA PRO A 664 -4.22 -17.36 -2.95
C PRO A 664 -3.29 -18.11 -1.99
N ASP A 665 -3.84 -18.63 -0.88
CA ASP A 665 -3.12 -19.41 0.12
C ASP A 665 -3.67 -20.85 0.17
N GLY A 666 -2.82 -21.84 -0.08
CA GLY A 666 -3.16 -23.26 0.06
C GLY A 666 -3.02 -24.12 -1.21
N ALA A 667 -3.56 -25.33 -1.14
CA ALA A 667 -3.36 -26.38 -2.15
C ALA A 667 -4.36 -26.34 -3.31
N GLU A 668 -5.46 -25.58 -3.20
CA GLU A 668 -6.48 -25.50 -4.25
C GLU A 668 -5.90 -24.95 -5.55
N GLY A 669 -6.22 -25.57 -6.68
CA GLY A 669 -5.75 -25.13 -7.99
C GLY A 669 -6.81 -24.40 -8.82
N GLY A 670 -6.34 -23.76 -9.88
CA GLY A 670 -7.16 -23.21 -10.97
C GLY A 670 -6.77 -23.79 -12.33
N PHE A 671 -6.96 -22.99 -13.37
CA PHE A 671 -6.73 -23.36 -14.76
C PHE A 671 -5.32 -23.91 -15.02
N VAL A 672 -4.29 -23.23 -14.51
CA VAL A 672 -2.89 -23.62 -14.79
C VAL A 672 -2.46 -24.87 -14.02
N GLN A 673 -3.17 -25.27 -12.96
CA GLN A 673 -2.96 -26.55 -12.29
C GLN A 673 -3.87 -27.68 -12.81
N GLY A 674 -4.81 -27.37 -13.71
CA GLY A 674 -5.79 -28.32 -14.25
C GLY A 674 -6.97 -28.61 -13.33
N ALA A 675 -7.21 -27.76 -12.33
CA ALA A 675 -8.27 -27.89 -11.34
C ALA A 675 -9.45 -26.96 -11.68
N MET A 676 -10.09 -27.27 -12.81
CA MET A 676 -11.21 -26.49 -13.35
C MET A 676 -12.54 -27.19 -13.11
N ASP A 677 -13.55 -26.36 -12.89
CA ASP A 677 -14.96 -26.69 -13.01
C ASP A 677 -15.65 -25.63 -13.90
N PHE A 678 -16.95 -25.82 -14.14
CA PHE A 678 -17.73 -24.92 -14.97
C PHE A 678 -17.71 -23.48 -14.45
N ASN A 679 -17.84 -23.26 -13.14
CA ASN A 679 -17.92 -21.91 -12.56
C ASN A 679 -16.59 -21.18 -12.71
N LYS A 680 -15.46 -21.84 -12.37
CA LYS A 680 -14.12 -21.28 -12.59
C LYS A 680 -13.89 -20.95 -14.06
N MET A 681 -14.34 -21.80 -14.98
CA MET A 681 -14.19 -21.51 -16.42
C MET A 681 -15.01 -20.29 -16.84
N GLN A 682 -16.22 -20.11 -16.28
CA GLN A 682 -17.02 -18.90 -16.51
C GLN A 682 -16.35 -17.66 -15.93
N ASP A 683 -15.82 -17.73 -14.71
CA ASP A 683 -15.13 -16.61 -14.08
C ASP A 683 -13.88 -16.19 -14.86
N LEU A 684 -13.11 -17.17 -15.34
CA LEU A 684 -11.95 -16.91 -16.19
C LEU A 684 -12.36 -16.26 -17.52
N ARG A 685 -13.39 -16.79 -18.21
CA ARG A 685 -13.87 -16.25 -19.49
C ARG A 685 -14.40 -14.82 -19.34
N LYS A 686 -15.20 -14.56 -18.30
CA LYS A 686 -15.75 -13.23 -18.02
C LYS A 686 -14.66 -12.24 -17.65
N GLY A 687 -13.68 -12.65 -16.83
CA GLY A 687 -12.52 -11.83 -16.50
C GLY A 687 -11.67 -11.48 -17.73
N ILE A 688 -11.44 -12.44 -18.64
CA ILE A 688 -10.75 -12.19 -19.92
C ILE A 688 -11.48 -11.15 -20.78
N MET A 689 -12.81 -11.08 -20.71
CA MET A 689 -13.63 -10.13 -21.47
C MET A 689 -13.91 -8.80 -20.74
N GLY A 690 -13.21 -8.50 -19.63
CA GLY A 690 -13.35 -7.22 -18.94
C GLY A 690 -14.31 -7.22 -17.75
N ALA A 691 -14.83 -8.39 -17.34
CA ALA A 691 -15.62 -8.62 -16.13
C ALA A 691 -16.97 -7.87 -16.02
N THR A 692 -17.52 -7.36 -17.13
CA THR A 692 -18.78 -6.58 -17.10
C THR A 692 -20.01 -7.43 -16.78
N GLU A 693 -19.92 -8.75 -17.02
CA GLU A 693 -20.91 -9.73 -16.58
C GLU A 693 -20.69 -10.22 -15.13
N GLN A 694 -19.69 -9.68 -14.43
CA GLN A 694 -19.42 -9.97 -13.03
C GLN A 694 -19.66 -8.70 -12.20
N PHE A 695 -18.74 -7.74 -12.20
CA PHE A 695 -18.78 -6.61 -11.26
C PHE A 695 -18.38 -5.25 -11.83
N THR A 696 -17.88 -5.17 -13.06
CA THR A 696 -17.50 -3.88 -13.69
C THR A 696 -18.60 -3.36 -14.62
N ASN A 697 -18.56 -2.07 -14.96
CA ASN A 697 -19.32 -1.50 -16.09
C ASN A 697 -18.50 -1.42 -17.38
N SER A 698 -17.18 -1.40 -17.24
CA SER A 698 -16.24 -1.20 -18.33
C SER A 698 -14.98 -2.07 -18.09
N PRO A 699 -14.31 -2.56 -19.15
CA PRO A 699 -12.99 -3.17 -19.00
C PRO A 699 -11.97 -2.22 -18.34
N LEU A 700 -12.17 -0.90 -18.39
CA LEU A 700 -11.37 0.10 -17.68
C LEU A 700 -11.30 -0.13 -16.16
N GLN A 701 -12.26 -0.86 -15.59
CA GLN A 701 -12.32 -1.13 -14.15
C GLN A 701 -11.74 -2.50 -13.76
N ASN A 702 -11.27 -3.31 -14.71
CA ASN A 702 -10.89 -4.69 -14.49
C ASN A 702 -9.37 -4.84 -14.36
N ILE A 703 -8.84 -4.88 -13.13
CA ILE A 703 -7.42 -5.20 -12.90
C ILE A 703 -7.24 -6.72 -12.92
N VAL A 704 -6.57 -7.24 -13.95
CA VAL A 704 -6.33 -8.68 -14.15
C VAL A 704 -4.94 -9.05 -13.68
N TYR A 705 -4.86 -10.06 -12.80
CA TYR A 705 -3.61 -10.43 -12.14
C TYR A 705 -3.58 -11.90 -11.76
N GLY A 706 -2.36 -12.44 -11.62
CA GLY A 706 -2.10 -13.78 -11.11
C GLY A 706 -1.20 -13.79 -9.88
N GLU A 707 -0.64 -12.65 -9.49
CA GLU A 707 0.31 -12.53 -8.37
C GLU A 707 0.31 -11.07 -7.91
N ALA A 708 0.47 -10.84 -6.61
CA ALA A 708 0.68 -9.55 -5.96
C ALA A 708 1.70 -9.75 -4.82
N HIS A 709 2.01 -8.68 -4.09
CA HIS A 709 2.91 -8.73 -2.93
C HIS A 709 2.39 -9.64 -1.81
N ASP A 710 1.06 -9.59 -1.58
CA ASP A 710 0.29 -10.43 -0.68
C ASP A 710 0.24 -11.90 -1.11
N ASN A 711 0.02 -12.76 -0.12
CA ASN A 711 -0.13 -14.20 -0.29
C ASN A 711 1.14 -14.86 -0.88
N LEU A 712 1.03 -16.13 -1.26
CA LEU A 712 2.12 -16.82 -1.96
C LEU A 712 2.40 -16.21 -3.34
N THR A 713 3.68 -16.03 -3.66
CA THR A 713 4.13 -15.80 -5.05
C THR A 713 3.58 -16.89 -5.97
N LEU A 714 3.43 -16.63 -7.27
CA LEU A 714 2.87 -17.63 -8.18
C LEU A 714 3.74 -18.88 -8.24
N HIS A 715 5.07 -18.72 -8.19
CA HIS A 715 6.01 -19.84 -8.15
C HIS A 715 5.72 -20.74 -6.94
N ASP A 716 5.64 -20.12 -5.76
CA ASP A 716 5.45 -20.82 -4.49
C ASP A 716 4.06 -21.42 -4.40
N LYS A 717 3.03 -20.72 -4.89
CA LYS A 717 1.66 -21.22 -4.97
C LYS A 717 1.57 -22.48 -5.83
N LEU A 718 2.21 -22.48 -6.99
CA LEU A 718 2.23 -23.64 -7.88
C LEU A 718 2.93 -24.83 -7.21
N ARG A 719 4.05 -24.59 -6.52
CA ARG A 719 4.75 -25.60 -5.72
C ARG A 719 3.86 -26.16 -4.60
N SER A 720 3.20 -25.29 -3.84
CA SER A 720 2.32 -25.66 -2.72
C SER A 720 1.07 -26.41 -3.17
N SER A 721 0.59 -26.17 -4.39
CA SER A 721 -0.51 -26.94 -5.01
C SER A 721 -0.08 -28.25 -5.69
N GLY A 722 1.20 -28.66 -5.53
CA GLY A 722 1.68 -29.94 -6.04
C GLY A 722 2.01 -29.97 -7.53
N VAL A 723 2.23 -28.81 -8.17
CA VAL A 723 2.76 -28.77 -9.54
C VAL A 723 4.21 -29.28 -9.53
N PRO A 724 4.56 -30.28 -10.37
CA PRO A 724 5.93 -30.78 -10.46
C PRO A 724 6.92 -29.66 -10.81
N ILE A 725 8.10 -29.67 -10.18
CA ILE A 725 9.12 -28.60 -10.33
C ILE A 725 9.47 -28.30 -11.80
N ASN A 726 9.54 -29.32 -12.64
CA ASN A 726 9.84 -29.19 -14.07
C ASN A 726 8.67 -28.61 -14.90
N GLU A 727 7.47 -28.49 -14.33
CA GLU A 727 6.28 -27.92 -14.98
C GLU A 727 5.86 -26.56 -14.37
N VAL A 728 6.35 -26.19 -13.18
CA VAL A 728 6.02 -24.91 -12.51
C VAL A 728 6.26 -23.70 -13.41
N LYS A 729 7.44 -23.66 -14.05
CA LYS A 729 7.79 -22.60 -15.00
C LYS A 729 6.75 -22.46 -16.11
N HIS A 730 6.29 -23.58 -16.69
CA HIS A 730 5.32 -23.55 -17.79
C HIS A 730 3.93 -23.09 -17.32
N ALA A 731 3.50 -23.54 -16.14
CA ALA A 731 2.25 -23.09 -15.54
C ALA A 731 2.27 -21.58 -15.22
N GLN A 732 3.39 -21.06 -14.69
CA GLN A 732 3.57 -19.64 -14.42
C GLN A 732 3.58 -18.79 -15.70
N VAL A 733 4.35 -19.21 -16.71
CA VAL A 733 4.36 -18.55 -18.02
C VAL A 733 2.96 -18.51 -18.64
N GLN A 734 2.21 -19.61 -18.56
CA GLN A 734 0.83 -19.63 -19.06
C GLN A 734 -0.09 -18.69 -18.29
N SER A 735 0.03 -18.65 -16.95
CA SER A 735 -0.76 -17.74 -16.11
C SER A 735 -0.58 -16.28 -16.54
N ASN A 736 0.67 -15.83 -16.65
CA ASN A 736 0.99 -14.46 -17.02
C ASN A 736 0.70 -14.17 -18.50
N ALA A 737 0.74 -15.18 -19.37
CA ALA A 737 0.27 -15.04 -20.74
C ALA A 737 -1.24 -14.77 -20.81
N ILE A 738 -2.06 -15.47 -20.01
CA ILE A 738 -3.51 -15.21 -19.94
C ILE A 738 -3.76 -13.79 -19.42
N VAL A 739 -3.02 -13.35 -18.39
CA VAL A 739 -3.10 -11.96 -17.86
C VAL A 739 -2.80 -10.93 -18.95
N LEU A 740 -1.68 -11.07 -19.66
CA LEU A 740 -1.23 -10.09 -20.66
C LEU A 740 -2.08 -10.09 -21.94
N THR A 741 -2.85 -11.15 -22.21
CA THR A 741 -3.76 -11.23 -23.36
C THR A 741 -5.24 -11.04 -23.02
N SER A 742 -5.56 -10.71 -21.76
CA SER A 742 -6.93 -10.40 -21.32
C SER A 742 -7.31 -8.93 -21.54
N MET A 743 -8.61 -8.66 -21.66
CA MET A 743 -9.15 -7.29 -21.60
C MET A 743 -9.08 -6.75 -20.17
N GLY A 744 -8.95 -5.43 -20.06
CA GLY A 744 -8.69 -4.76 -18.79
C GLY A 744 -7.23 -4.37 -18.64
N ILE A 745 -6.76 -4.26 -17.40
CA ILE A 745 -5.48 -3.66 -17.05
C ILE A 745 -4.60 -4.73 -16.40
N PRO A 746 -3.56 -5.22 -17.09
CA PRO A 746 -2.65 -6.21 -16.53
C PRO A 746 -1.84 -5.66 -15.37
N PHE A 747 -1.77 -6.48 -14.34
CA PHE A 747 -0.96 -6.24 -13.15
C PHE A 747 -0.04 -7.43 -12.91
N LEU A 748 1.25 -7.12 -12.76
CA LEU A 748 2.32 -8.09 -12.56
C LEU A 748 3.05 -7.76 -11.26
N HIS A 749 3.27 -8.75 -10.40
CA HIS A 749 4.15 -8.61 -9.25
C HIS A 749 5.62 -8.68 -9.67
N ALA A 750 6.45 -7.78 -9.14
CA ALA A 750 7.86 -7.73 -9.49
C ALA A 750 8.56 -9.07 -9.29
N GLY A 751 9.23 -9.54 -10.34
CA GLY A 751 9.94 -10.81 -10.38
C GLY A 751 9.12 -12.03 -10.79
N THR A 752 7.83 -11.89 -11.09
CA THR A 752 7.03 -12.99 -11.65
C THR A 752 7.60 -13.47 -13.00
N GLU A 753 8.22 -12.57 -13.76
CA GLU A 753 8.89 -12.81 -15.04
C GLU A 753 10.22 -13.59 -14.93
N PHE A 754 10.71 -13.87 -13.72
CA PHE A 754 11.85 -14.76 -13.47
C PHE A 754 11.63 -15.66 -12.24
N LEU A 755 10.37 -16.04 -12.02
CA LEU A 755 9.96 -17.01 -11.00
C LEU A 755 10.36 -16.60 -9.57
N ARG A 756 10.03 -15.37 -9.14
CA ARG A 756 10.20 -14.93 -7.75
C ARG A 756 9.63 -15.96 -6.77
N SER A 757 10.33 -16.13 -5.64
CA SER A 757 10.00 -17.07 -4.57
C SER A 757 10.39 -16.43 -3.24
N LYS A 758 9.60 -16.67 -2.20
CA LYS A 758 9.76 -16.16 -0.83
C LYS A 758 9.88 -17.35 0.15
N PRO A 759 11.04 -18.03 0.20
CA PRO A 759 11.20 -19.24 1.00
C PRO A 759 11.32 -18.95 2.50
N LEU A 760 10.75 -19.82 3.34
CA LEU A 760 10.97 -19.81 4.79
C LEU A 760 12.24 -20.58 5.16
N GLN A 761 12.96 -20.14 6.19
CA GLN A 761 14.21 -20.77 6.66
C GLN A 761 14.04 -22.26 7.00
N ASN A 762 12.90 -22.63 7.57
CA ASN A 762 12.59 -23.99 8.02
C ASN A 762 11.87 -24.84 6.96
N GLY A 763 11.79 -24.36 5.72
CA GLY A 763 11.07 -24.99 4.62
C GLY A 763 9.64 -24.47 4.47
N GLY A 764 9.11 -24.60 3.25
CA GLY A 764 7.88 -23.93 2.85
C GLY A 764 8.14 -22.52 2.32
N TYR A 765 7.07 -21.74 2.20
CA TYR A 765 7.09 -20.41 1.60
C TYR A 765 6.28 -19.46 2.46
N ASP A 766 6.73 -18.22 2.50
CA ASP A 766 6.07 -17.15 3.21
C ASP A 766 4.92 -16.60 2.37
N HIS A 767 3.73 -16.63 2.93
CA HIS A 767 2.52 -16.12 2.29
C HIS A 767 2.11 -14.75 2.85
N ASN A 768 2.80 -14.24 3.87
CA ASN A 768 2.55 -12.92 4.43
C ASN A 768 3.88 -12.33 4.88
N SER A 769 4.71 -11.96 3.90
CA SER A 769 6.10 -11.58 4.12
C SER A 769 6.28 -10.11 4.47
N TYR A 770 5.27 -9.47 5.07
CA TYR A 770 5.22 -8.03 5.32
C TYR A 770 6.36 -7.55 6.21
N GLU A 771 6.78 -8.36 7.18
CA GLU A 771 7.90 -8.09 8.09
C GLU A 771 9.06 -9.08 7.93
N SER A 772 8.99 -9.96 6.94
CA SER A 772 10.06 -10.91 6.67
C SER A 772 11.30 -10.19 6.13
N PRO A 773 12.51 -10.67 6.45
CA PRO A 773 13.74 -9.97 6.12
C PRO A 773 13.97 -9.84 4.61
N ASP A 774 14.88 -8.93 4.21
CA ASP A 774 15.30 -8.77 2.81
C ASP A 774 15.67 -10.12 2.16
N SER A 775 16.23 -11.06 2.93
CA SER A 775 16.60 -12.40 2.43
C SER A 775 15.43 -13.21 1.86
N VAL A 776 14.20 -12.93 2.31
CA VAL A 776 12.94 -13.51 1.82
C VAL A 776 12.37 -12.67 0.68
N ASN A 777 12.37 -11.35 0.80
CA ASN A 777 11.63 -10.44 -0.08
C ASN A 777 12.41 -9.99 -1.34
N GLN A 778 13.73 -9.86 -1.27
CA GLN A 778 14.56 -9.24 -2.31
C GLN A 778 14.43 -9.87 -3.70
N LEU A 779 14.48 -9.03 -4.75
CA LEU A 779 14.58 -9.48 -6.13
C LEU A 779 15.97 -10.05 -6.40
N ARG A 780 15.97 -11.27 -6.90
CA ARG A 780 17.18 -12.05 -7.15
C ARG A 780 17.56 -12.00 -8.61
N TRP A 781 18.50 -11.13 -8.98
CA TRP A 781 18.94 -10.96 -10.37
C TRP A 781 19.73 -12.16 -10.92
N ASP A 782 20.29 -12.99 -10.03
CA ASP A 782 20.82 -14.30 -10.39
C ASP A 782 19.72 -15.26 -10.88
N ARG A 783 18.48 -15.15 -10.37
CA ARG A 783 17.31 -15.87 -10.92
C ARG A 783 16.88 -15.35 -12.28
N LYS A 784 16.96 -14.03 -12.54
CA LYS A 784 16.75 -13.50 -13.90
C LYS A 784 17.72 -14.16 -14.89
N LEU A 785 18.99 -14.28 -14.52
CA LEU A 785 19.99 -14.96 -15.35
C LEU A 785 19.67 -16.46 -15.56
N GLU A 786 19.21 -17.15 -14.52
CA GLU A 786 18.79 -18.57 -14.59
C GLU A 786 17.55 -18.77 -15.49
N TYR A 787 16.56 -17.90 -15.37
CA TYR A 787 15.27 -17.99 -16.04
C TYR A 787 15.10 -16.94 -17.15
N ASN A 788 16.19 -16.60 -17.85
CA ASN A 788 16.16 -15.54 -18.87
C ASN A 788 15.15 -15.82 -19.97
N ASP A 789 14.90 -17.08 -20.32
CA ASP A 789 13.91 -17.44 -21.33
C ASP A 789 12.45 -17.19 -20.86
N VAL A 790 12.19 -17.24 -19.55
CA VAL A 790 10.91 -16.79 -18.97
C VAL A 790 10.79 -15.28 -19.13
N PHE A 791 11.84 -14.54 -18.81
CA PHE A 791 11.90 -13.08 -18.94
C PHE A 791 11.68 -12.64 -20.40
N GLU A 792 12.40 -13.21 -21.36
CA GLU A 792 12.24 -12.90 -22.79
C GLU A 792 10.82 -13.17 -23.29
N TYR A 793 10.18 -14.23 -22.80
CA TYR A 793 8.79 -14.51 -23.17
C TYR A 793 7.81 -13.48 -22.60
N HIS A 794 8.00 -13.03 -21.35
CA HIS A 794 7.19 -11.96 -20.76
C HIS A 794 7.36 -10.64 -21.52
N LYS A 795 8.62 -10.28 -21.83
CA LYS A 795 8.95 -9.12 -22.67
C LYS A 795 8.25 -9.19 -24.03
N ALA A 796 8.26 -10.36 -24.68
CA ALA A 796 7.57 -10.56 -25.94
C ALA A 796 6.04 -10.41 -25.80
N LEU A 797 5.43 -10.93 -24.74
CA LEU A 797 4.00 -10.77 -24.47
C LEU A 797 3.60 -9.31 -24.21
N ILE A 798 4.40 -8.59 -23.45
CA ILE A 798 4.22 -7.15 -23.20
C ILE A 798 4.31 -6.38 -24.52
N HIS A 799 5.31 -6.69 -25.35
CA HIS A 799 5.44 -6.09 -26.67
C HIS A 799 4.23 -6.39 -27.56
N ILE A 800 3.77 -7.65 -27.64
CA ILE A 800 2.55 -8.04 -28.36
C ILE A 800 1.35 -7.23 -27.86
N ARG A 801 1.17 -7.15 -26.54
CA ARG A 801 0.08 -6.38 -25.94
C ARG A 801 0.14 -4.92 -26.37
N LYS A 802 1.30 -4.27 -26.33
CA LYS A 802 1.50 -2.85 -26.74
C LYS A 802 1.31 -2.64 -28.24
N THR A 803 1.62 -3.64 -29.07
CA THR A 803 1.49 -3.56 -30.53
C THR A 803 0.03 -3.71 -30.99
N TYR A 804 -0.74 -4.65 -30.44
CA TYR A 804 -2.10 -4.94 -30.91
C TYR A 804 -3.18 -4.28 -30.04
N GLN A 805 -3.86 -3.28 -30.58
CA GLN A 805 -4.93 -2.54 -29.90
C GLN A 805 -6.12 -3.45 -29.54
N GLY A 806 -6.33 -4.52 -30.31
CA GLY A 806 -7.35 -5.51 -30.00
C GLY A 806 -7.20 -6.16 -28.61
N LEU A 807 -6.00 -6.15 -28.00
CA LEU A 807 -5.79 -6.65 -26.63
C LEU A 807 -6.07 -5.60 -25.55
N ARG A 808 -6.37 -4.36 -25.95
CA ARG A 808 -6.50 -3.18 -25.07
C ARG A 808 -7.78 -2.40 -25.33
N MET A 809 -8.80 -3.06 -25.90
CA MET A 809 -10.10 -2.43 -26.13
C MET A 809 -10.71 -1.96 -24.79
N ASP A 810 -11.29 -0.76 -24.80
CA ASP A 810 -11.71 -0.04 -23.60
C ASP A 810 -13.24 -0.02 -23.40
N ASN A 811 -14.00 -0.64 -24.29
CA ASN A 811 -15.46 -0.66 -24.23
C ASN A 811 -16.06 -1.99 -24.72
N MET A 812 -17.23 -2.34 -24.18
CA MET A 812 -17.91 -3.59 -24.50
C MET A 812 -18.48 -3.66 -25.91
N THR A 813 -18.79 -2.51 -26.53
CA THR A 813 -19.29 -2.49 -27.91
C THR A 813 -18.23 -3.05 -28.86
N GLU A 814 -16.99 -2.61 -28.70
CA GLU A 814 -15.88 -3.10 -29.51
C GLU A 814 -15.49 -4.54 -29.17
N ILE A 815 -15.41 -4.88 -27.88
CA ILE A 815 -15.12 -6.25 -27.43
C ILE A 815 -16.13 -7.24 -28.04
N ASN A 816 -17.43 -6.97 -27.93
CA ASN A 816 -18.46 -7.85 -28.49
C ASN A 816 -18.42 -7.96 -30.02
N ALA A 817 -17.93 -6.93 -30.71
CA ALA A 817 -17.83 -6.93 -32.17
C ALA A 817 -16.61 -7.73 -32.68
N ARG A 818 -15.55 -7.85 -31.88
CA ARG A 818 -14.24 -8.36 -32.34
C ARG A 818 -13.77 -9.63 -31.64
N PHE A 819 -14.18 -9.84 -30.39
CA PHE A 819 -13.74 -10.96 -29.56
C PHE A 819 -14.70 -12.15 -29.71
N ASN A 820 -14.16 -13.34 -29.98
CA ASN A 820 -14.95 -14.56 -30.08
C ASN A 820 -14.21 -15.74 -29.45
N PHE A 821 -14.83 -16.43 -28.48
CA PHE A 821 -14.32 -17.72 -28.02
C PHE A 821 -14.41 -18.77 -29.13
N VAL A 822 -13.38 -19.61 -29.24
CA VAL A 822 -13.26 -20.65 -30.26
C VAL A 822 -13.25 -22.01 -29.58
N GLN A 823 -14.02 -22.95 -30.13
CA GLN A 823 -14.03 -24.31 -29.64
C GLN A 823 -12.70 -25.02 -29.93
N THR A 824 -12.14 -25.65 -28.90
CA THR A 824 -11.00 -26.56 -29.03
C THR A 824 -11.46 -28.02 -28.95
N SER A 825 -10.62 -28.95 -29.41
CA SER A 825 -10.89 -30.39 -29.25
C SER A 825 -11.01 -30.85 -27.79
N GLN A 826 -10.57 -30.04 -26.83
CA GLN A 826 -10.57 -30.36 -25.40
C GLN A 826 -11.56 -29.51 -24.58
N ASP A 827 -12.44 -28.72 -25.23
CA ASP A 827 -13.41 -27.86 -24.53
C ASP A 827 -14.32 -28.61 -23.56
N HIS A 828 -14.70 -29.85 -23.90
CA HIS A 828 -15.52 -30.72 -23.06
C HIS A 828 -14.86 -31.11 -21.72
N THR A 829 -13.58 -30.78 -21.53
CA THR A 829 -12.82 -31.05 -20.30
C THR A 829 -12.64 -29.82 -19.43
N ASP A 830 -13.06 -28.63 -19.89
CA ASP A 830 -12.81 -27.33 -19.24
C ASP A 830 -11.31 -27.07 -18.93
N LYS A 831 -10.39 -27.68 -19.70
CA LYS A 831 -8.92 -27.56 -19.50
C LYS A 831 -8.20 -26.87 -20.65
N SER A 832 -8.93 -26.35 -21.61
CA SER A 832 -8.40 -25.55 -22.73
C SER A 832 -9.30 -24.35 -22.96
N LEU A 833 -8.70 -23.29 -23.47
CA LEU A 833 -9.37 -22.05 -23.81
C LEU A 833 -8.77 -21.50 -25.10
N ALA A 834 -9.60 -21.13 -26.07
CA ALA A 834 -9.14 -20.42 -27.24
C ALA A 834 -10.09 -19.28 -27.57
N TYR A 835 -9.55 -18.21 -28.14
CA TYR A 835 -10.34 -17.08 -28.61
C TYR A 835 -9.65 -16.36 -29.76
N THR A 836 -10.44 -15.66 -30.54
CA THR A 836 -9.98 -14.80 -31.62
C THR A 836 -10.34 -13.36 -31.35
N ILE A 837 -9.48 -12.46 -31.84
CA ILE A 837 -9.69 -11.02 -31.79
C ILE A 837 -9.47 -10.48 -33.19
N ASP A 838 -10.53 -9.97 -33.81
CA ASP A 838 -10.42 -9.28 -35.09
C ASP A 838 -9.64 -7.98 -34.91
N GLY A 839 -8.61 -7.75 -35.74
CA GLY A 839 -7.73 -6.59 -35.59
C GLY A 839 -8.45 -5.25 -35.76
N VAL A 840 -8.00 -4.24 -35.01
CA VAL A 840 -8.50 -2.87 -35.08
C VAL A 840 -7.86 -2.15 -36.28
N GLY A 841 -8.68 -1.48 -37.10
CA GLY A 841 -8.20 -0.85 -38.33
C GLY A 841 -7.54 -1.86 -39.29
N ASN A 842 -6.27 -1.65 -39.62
CA ASN A 842 -5.51 -2.55 -40.48
C ASN A 842 -4.86 -3.72 -39.73
N GLN A 843 -4.88 -3.75 -38.40
CA GLN A 843 -4.18 -4.77 -37.63
C GLN A 843 -4.63 -6.21 -37.99
N PRO A 844 -3.73 -7.21 -37.89
CA PRO A 844 -4.06 -8.60 -38.17
C PRO A 844 -5.02 -9.17 -37.12
N LYS A 845 -5.74 -10.23 -37.52
CA LYS A 845 -6.53 -11.04 -36.59
C LYS A 845 -5.60 -11.85 -35.69
N LEU A 846 -5.93 -11.90 -34.40
CA LEU A 846 -5.26 -12.75 -33.43
C LEU A 846 -6.09 -14.02 -33.18
N LEU A 847 -5.40 -15.15 -33.01
CA LEU A 847 -5.95 -16.36 -32.41
C LEU A 847 -5.05 -16.74 -31.24
N ILE A 848 -5.62 -16.87 -30.05
CA ILE A 848 -4.89 -17.19 -28.84
C ILE A 848 -5.44 -18.49 -28.28
N ILE A 849 -4.54 -19.41 -27.94
CA ILE A 849 -4.86 -20.74 -27.42
C ILE A 849 -4.09 -20.94 -26.13
N HIS A 850 -4.80 -21.29 -25.06
CA HIS A 850 -4.25 -21.74 -23.80
C HIS A 850 -4.65 -23.21 -23.59
N ALA A 851 -3.68 -24.11 -23.72
CA ALA A 851 -3.84 -25.50 -23.32
C ALA A 851 -3.38 -25.63 -21.86
N GLY A 852 -4.31 -25.76 -20.93
CA GLY A 852 -4.03 -25.94 -19.49
C GLY A 852 -3.36 -27.28 -19.22
N ARG A 853 -3.73 -27.97 -18.14
CA ARG A 853 -3.15 -29.29 -17.81
C ARG A 853 -3.80 -30.44 -18.61
N VAL A 854 -3.73 -30.34 -19.94
CA VAL A 854 -4.28 -31.32 -20.91
C VAL A 854 -3.39 -31.39 -22.16
N THR A 855 -3.27 -32.58 -22.76
CA THR A 855 -2.52 -32.80 -24.00
C THR A 855 -3.46 -32.98 -25.20
N GLY A 856 -2.96 -32.70 -26.42
CA GLY A 856 -3.75 -32.90 -27.64
C GLY A 856 -4.89 -31.90 -27.80
N THR A 857 -4.71 -30.67 -27.33
CA THR A 857 -5.63 -29.55 -27.64
C THR A 857 -5.42 -29.17 -29.08
N SER A 858 -6.47 -29.11 -29.89
CA SER A 858 -6.37 -28.73 -31.29
C SER A 858 -7.43 -27.71 -31.69
N VAL A 859 -7.04 -26.84 -32.62
CA VAL A 859 -7.90 -25.82 -33.24
C VAL A 859 -7.68 -25.86 -34.74
N THR A 860 -8.75 -25.70 -35.50
CA THR A 860 -8.70 -25.54 -36.96
C THR A 860 -8.45 -24.08 -37.28
N LEU A 861 -7.32 -23.79 -37.94
CA LEU A 861 -7.05 -22.45 -38.48
C LEU A 861 -7.90 -22.21 -39.74
N ASN A 862 -8.20 -20.95 -40.05
CA ASN A 862 -9.01 -20.62 -41.22
C ASN A 862 -8.34 -21.09 -42.52
N ASP A 863 -9.11 -21.75 -43.38
CA ASP A 863 -8.62 -22.27 -44.67
C ASP A 863 -8.05 -21.16 -45.57
N GLY A 864 -6.92 -21.44 -46.22
CA GLY A 864 -6.24 -20.49 -47.11
C GLY A 864 -5.56 -19.31 -46.39
N LYS A 865 -5.59 -19.26 -45.06
CA LYS A 865 -4.89 -18.27 -44.25
C LYS A 865 -3.61 -18.83 -43.68
N THR A 866 -2.73 -17.90 -43.33
CA THR A 866 -1.41 -18.20 -42.83
C THR A 866 -1.14 -17.36 -41.59
N TYR A 867 -0.53 -17.96 -40.58
CA TYR A 867 -0.31 -17.33 -39.29
C TYR A 867 1.14 -17.45 -38.86
N MET A 868 1.63 -16.41 -38.19
CA MET A 868 2.87 -16.50 -37.41
C MET A 868 2.54 -16.85 -35.98
N MET A 869 3.33 -17.73 -35.38
CA MET A 869 3.08 -18.25 -34.05
C MET A 869 4.17 -17.85 -33.06
N VAL A 870 3.76 -17.38 -31.89
CA VAL A 870 4.57 -17.28 -30.66
C VAL A 870 4.02 -18.30 -29.67
N THR A 871 4.88 -19.09 -29.02
CA THR A 871 4.43 -20.12 -28.06
C THR A 871 5.34 -20.23 -26.86
N SER A 872 4.76 -20.55 -25.70
CA SER A 872 5.50 -20.68 -24.43
C SER A 872 6.24 -22.00 -24.28
N ARG A 873 5.98 -22.99 -25.15
CA ARG A 873 6.63 -24.30 -25.09
C ARG A 873 6.83 -24.88 -26.49
N ALA A 874 8.08 -25.22 -26.80
CA ALA A 874 8.40 -25.99 -27.98
C ALA A 874 8.16 -27.49 -27.70
N GLY A 875 7.28 -28.14 -28.46
CA GLY A 875 7.14 -29.61 -28.42
C GLY A 875 8.38 -30.33 -28.96
N SER A 876 8.27 -31.65 -29.17
CA SER A 876 9.34 -32.53 -29.71
C SER A 876 9.77 -32.26 -31.17
N GLN A 877 9.25 -31.21 -31.80
CA GLN A 877 9.46 -30.87 -33.22
C GLN A 877 10.15 -29.50 -33.44
N GLY A 878 10.55 -28.77 -32.37
CA GLY A 878 11.04 -27.39 -32.51
C GLY A 878 9.88 -26.45 -32.89
N LEU A 879 9.63 -25.35 -32.19
CA LEU A 879 10.43 -24.14 -32.30
C LEU A 879 9.99 -23.20 -31.15
N TYR A 880 10.93 -22.85 -30.28
CA TYR A 880 11.33 -21.46 -30.08
C TYR A 880 12.82 -21.47 -29.75
N ASP A 881 13.60 -21.02 -30.72
CA ASP A 881 14.93 -20.47 -30.52
C ASP A 881 14.71 -19.02 -30.94
N VAL A 882 14.90 -18.07 -30.02
CA VAL A 882 14.69 -16.63 -30.29
C VAL A 882 15.54 -16.19 -31.50
N SER A 883 16.61 -16.94 -31.84
CA SER A 883 17.45 -16.70 -33.02
C SER A 883 16.89 -17.24 -34.36
N LYS A 884 15.80 -18.03 -34.37
CA LYS A 884 15.31 -18.75 -35.58
C LYS A 884 14.01 -18.21 -36.20
N GLY A 885 13.39 -17.19 -35.61
CA GLY A 885 12.31 -16.42 -36.25
C GLY A 885 10.94 -17.11 -36.34
N LEU A 886 9.99 -16.33 -36.85
CA LEU A 886 8.54 -16.59 -36.90
C LEU A 886 8.20 -17.81 -37.74
N VAL A 887 7.27 -18.65 -37.26
CA VAL A 887 6.88 -19.88 -37.94
C VAL A 887 5.49 -19.75 -38.55
N THR A 888 5.45 -19.86 -39.87
CA THR A 888 4.26 -19.84 -40.71
C THR A 888 3.43 -21.13 -40.56
N ARG A 889 2.13 -21.03 -40.25
CA ARG A 889 1.19 -22.15 -40.04
C ARG A 889 -0.12 -21.97 -40.80
N SER A 890 -0.69 -23.07 -41.28
CA SER A 890 -2.01 -23.17 -41.94
C SER A 890 -2.66 -24.53 -41.63
N GLY A 891 -3.99 -24.63 -41.68
CA GLY A 891 -4.72 -25.88 -41.46
C GLY A 891 -4.93 -26.21 -39.97
N LYS A 892 -4.93 -27.49 -39.60
CA LYS A 892 -5.12 -27.93 -38.20
C LYS A 892 -3.83 -27.73 -37.39
N PHE A 893 -3.95 -27.12 -36.20
CA PHE A 893 -2.84 -27.01 -35.25
C PHE A 893 -3.11 -27.84 -33.99
N ASP A 894 -2.17 -28.71 -33.63
CA ASP A 894 -2.21 -29.53 -32.43
C ASP A 894 -1.22 -28.97 -31.39
N VAL A 895 -1.73 -28.47 -30.25
CA VAL A 895 -0.95 -28.18 -29.05
C VAL A 895 -0.64 -29.51 -28.36
N LEU A 896 0.58 -29.99 -28.57
CA LEU A 896 0.99 -31.32 -28.11
C LEU A 896 1.35 -31.37 -26.62
N THR A 897 1.66 -30.22 -26.01
CA THR A 897 2.13 -30.12 -24.62
C THR A 897 1.13 -29.38 -23.74
N GLN A 898 0.98 -29.85 -22.51
CA GLN A 898 0.22 -29.14 -21.48
C GLN A 898 0.89 -27.82 -21.08
N ASN A 899 0.14 -26.95 -20.41
CA ASN A 899 0.55 -25.64 -19.92
C ASN A 899 1.26 -24.79 -20.99
N THR A 900 0.65 -24.76 -22.17
CA THR A 900 1.18 -24.07 -23.34
C THR A 900 0.22 -22.97 -23.77
N THR A 901 0.74 -21.77 -23.95
CA THR A 901 0.04 -20.68 -24.63
C THR A 901 0.63 -20.53 -26.03
N SER A 902 -0.23 -20.41 -27.03
CA SER A 902 0.16 -20.12 -28.41
C SER A 902 -0.65 -18.94 -28.94
N ILE A 903 0.05 -17.92 -29.42
CA ILE A 903 -0.51 -16.71 -30.02
C ILE A 903 -0.22 -16.76 -31.50
N PHE A 904 -1.27 -16.68 -32.31
CA PHE A 904 -1.22 -16.68 -33.76
C PHE A 904 -1.62 -15.31 -34.29
N VAL A 905 -0.77 -14.73 -35.14
CA VAL A 905 -1.02 -13.47 -35.83
C VAL A 905 -1.26 -13.78 -37.30
N GLU A 906 -2.43 -13.41 -37.85
CA GLU A 906 -2.72 -13.59 -39.27
C GLU A 906 -1.74 -12.80 -40.15
N VAL A 907 -1.12 -13.45 -41.13
CA VAL A 907 -0.24 -12.81 -42.11
C VAL A 907 -1.11 -12.10 -43.16
N LYS A 908 -1.03 -10.76 -43.21
CA LYS A 908 -1.82 -9.92 -44.14
C LYS A 908 -1.09 -9.62 -45.47
N SER A 909 0.21 -9.34 -45.45
CA SER A 909 1.10 -9.19 -46.64
C SER A 909 2.56 -9.23 -46.19
N THR A 910 3.49 -9.72 -47.03
CA THR A 910 4.96 -9.68 -46.80
C THR A 910 5.65 -8.59 -47.63
N ASP A 911 4.89 -7.68 -48.24
CA ASP A 911 5.44 -6.64 -49.10
C ASP A 911 6.21 -5.60 -48.28
N LEU A 912 7.37 -5.17 -48.77
CA LEU A 912 8.12 -4.07 -48.15
C LEU A 912 7.46 -2.72 -48.48
N PRO A 913 7.45 -1.76 -47.54
CA PRO A 913 6.96 -0.43 -47.84
C PRO A 913 7.84 0.23 -48.91
N THR A 914 7.21 0.92 -49.85
CA THR A 914 7.91 1.57 -50.97
C THR A 914 7.46 3.01 -51.15
N LEU A 915 8.39 3.89 -51.54
CA LEU A 915 8.08 5.24 -52.00
C LEU A 915 7.52 5.20 -53.42
N LYS A 916 6.49 6.00 -53.68
CA LYS A 916 5.99 6.23 -55.05
C LYS A 916 6.92 7.16 -55.83
N SER A 917 7.58 8.10 -55.15
CA SER A 917 8.58 9.03 -55.69
C SER A 917 9.57 9.49 -54.61
N GLU A 918 10.80 9.83 -54.95
CA GLU A 918 11.78 10.44 -54.03
C GLU A 918 11.50 11.94 -53.79
N VAL A 919 10.82 12.60 -54.73
CA VAL A 919 10.43 14.01 -54.65
C VAL A 919 8.97 14.19 -55.05
N VAL A 920 8.22 14.93 -54.24
CA VAL A 920 6.81 15.29 -54.50
C VAL A 920 6.69 16.80 -54.54
N THR A 921 5.96 17.35 -55.51
CA THR A 921 5.71 18.81 -55.58
C THR A 921 4.38 19.14 -54.91
N VAL A 922 4.38 20.14 -54.04
CA VAL A 922 3.21 20.60 -53.28
C VAL A 922 2.98 22.08 -53.59
N ALA A 923 1.74 22.52 -53.81
CA ALA A 923 1.47 23.94 -53.98
C ALA A 923 1.59 24.71 -52.66
N LEU A 924 1.99 25.99 -52.71
CA LEU A 924 2.04 26.84 -51.52
C LEU A 924 0.66 26.90 -50.85
N ASN A 925 0.62 26.71 -49.54
CA ASN A 925 -0.59 26.65 -48.72
C ASN A 925 -1.55 25.50 -49.04
N GLU A 926 -1.13 24.51 -49.83
CA GLU A 926 -1.94 23.31 -50.08
C GLU A 926 -1.84 22.34 -48.91
N ALA A 927 -2.97 21.70 -48.55
CA ALA A 927 -2.97 20.64 -47.56
C ALA A 927 -2.19 19.43 -48.11
N PHE A 928 -1.22 18.94 -47.34
CA PHE A 928 -0.35 17.85 -47.75
C PHE A 928 -0.43 16.67 -46.79
N ASP A 929 -0.81 15.51 -47.31
CA ASP A 929 -0.73 14.23 -46.60
C ASP A 929 0.60 13.55 -46.90
N GLY A 930 1.46 13.48 -45.87
CA GLY A 930 2.78 12.86 -45.96
C GLY A 930 2.76 11.35 -46.25
N LEU A 931 1.62 10.67 -46.09
CA LEU A 931 1.47 9.24 -46.42
C LEU A 931 1.06 9.01 -47.88
N SER A 932 0.56 10.03 -48.58
CA SER A 932 0.08 9.92 -49.97
C SER A 932 1.14 9.38 -50.95
N ASN A 933 2.42 9.57 -50.64
CA ASN A 933 3.57 9.16 -51.45
C ASN A 933 4.16 7.79 -51.05
N VAL A 934 3.50 7.05 -50.15
CA VAL A 934 3.99 5.76 -49.67
C VAL A 934 2.99 4.66 -49.97
N ASN A 935 3.46 3.51 -50.42
CA ASN A 935 2.68 2.28 -50.43
C ASN A 935 2.88 1.59 -49.08
N VAL A 936 1.87 1.69 -48.22
CA VAL A 936 1.87 1.06 -46.90
C VAL A 936 1.43 -0.41 -47.06
N PRO A 937 2.25 -1.39 -46.65
CA PRO A 937 1.88 -2.81 -46.76
C PRO A 937 0.58 -3.12 -46.02
N ALA A 938 -0.21 -4.06 -46.54
CA ALA A 938 -1.46 -4.45 -45.91
C ALA A 938 -1.18 -5.01 -44.51
N GLY A 939 -1.77 -4.40 -43.49
CA GLY A 939 -1.53 -4.76 -42.09
C GLY A 939 -0.60 -3.84 -41.31
N ALA A 940 0.15 -2.97 -42.01
CA ALA A 940 1.05 -2.01 -41.38
C ALA A 940 0.33 -0.72 -40.96
N THR A 941 0.84 -0.07 -39.92
CA THR A 941 0.50 1.31 -39.55
C THR A 941 1.63 2.22 -40.02
N ALA A 942 1.28 3.44 -40.43
CA ALA A 942 2.26 4.40 -40.92
C ALA A 942 1.93 5.80 -40.45
N TYR A 943 2.97 6.56 -40.11
CA TYR A 943 2.89 7.94 -39.67
C TYR A 943 3.91 8.76 -40.46
N ALA A 944 3.50 9.92 -40.95
CA ALA A 944 4.39 10.84 -41.63
C ALA A 944 4.55 12.12 -40.81
N THR A 945 5.78 12.65 -40.75
CA THR A 945 6.02 13.98 -40.16
C THR A 945 5.25 15.05 -40.92
N ALA A 946 4.50 15.88 -40.21
CA ALA A 946 3.83 17.03 -40.80
C ALA A 946 4.86 18.06 -41.32
N ILE A 947 4.54 18.72 -42.43
CA ILE A 947 5.34 19.81 -43.00
C ILE A 947 4.49 21.06 -43.14
N ASP A 948 5.09 22.22 -42.88
CA ASP A 948 4.45 23.52 -43.11
C ASP A 948 4.53 23.91 -44.59
N THR A 949 3.40 23.82 -45.28
CA THR A 949 3.26 24.13 -46.71
C THR A 949 3.06 25.62 -46.97
N SER A 950 2.99 26.48 -45.95
CA SER A 950 2.96 27.94 -46.12
C SER A 950 4.35 28.53 -46.42
N ILE A 951 5.41 27.75 -46.21
CA ILE A 951 6.80 28.15 -46.42
C ILE A 951 7.37 27.41 -47.65
N PRO A 952 7.74 28.11 -48.74
CA PRO A 952 8.35 27.48 -49.91
C PRO A 952 9.68 26.80 -49.59
N GLY A 953 10.01 25.72 -50.30
CA GLY A 953 11.30 25.03 -50.21
C GLY A 953 11.19 23.51 -50.12
N PHE A 954 12.35 22.85 -50.06
CA PHE A 954 12.45 21.40 -49.88
C PHE A 954 12.32 21.03 -48.41
N LYS A 955 11.32 20.21 -48.09
CA LYS A 955 11.07 19.66 -46.75
C LYS A 955 11.31 18.15 -46.80
N VAL A 956 12.04 17.60 -45.83
CA VAL A 956 12.16 16.14 -45.69
C VAL A 956 10.92 15.64 -44.97
N VAL A 957 10.25 14.66 -45.56
CA VAL A 957 9.15 13.93 -44.93
C VAL A 957 9.70 12.59 -44.48
N THR A 958 9.67 12.35 -43.17
CA THR A 958 9.98 11.05 -42.57
C THR A 958 8.68 10.29 -42.43
N VAL A 959 8.64 9.08 -42.97
CA VAL A 959 7.51 8.16 -42.82
C VAL A 959 7.95 6.96 -42.01
N SER A 960 7.46 6.86 -40.79
CA SER A 960 7.66 5.72 -39.90
C SER A 960 6.54 4.71 -40.11
N ILE A 961 6.90 3.48 -40.46
CA ILE A 961 5.98 2.39 -40.79
C ILE A 961 6.26 1.27 -39.81
N THR A 962 5.27 0.92 -39.02
CA THR A 962 5.31 -0.27 -38.18
C THR A 962 4.57 -1.37 -38.93
N ASP A 963 5.29 -2.41 -39.33
CA ASP A 963 4.66 -3.54 -39.98
C ASP A 963 3.71 -4.29 -39.02
N PHE A 964 2.96 -5.25 -39.57
CA PHE A 964 2.04 -6.08 -38.78
C PHE A 964 2.76 -6.98 -37.75
N LEU A 965 4.09 -6.97 -37.73
CA LEU A 965 4.95 -7.67 -36.78
C LEU A 965 5.48 -6.78 -35.66
N GLY A 966 5.23 -5.47 -35.72
CA GLY A 966 5.81 -4.50 -34.79
C GLY A 966 7.20 -4.00 -35.20
N ASN A 967 7.76 -4.45 -36.33
CA ASN A 967 9.04 -3.94 -36.82
C ASN A 967 8.84 -2.54 -37.41
N GLN A 968 9.69 -1.62 -37.00
CA GLN A 968 9.65 -0.25 -37.49
C GLN A 968 10.62 -0.04 -38.66
N SER A 969 10.12 0.56 -39.73
CA SER A 969 10.87 0.96 -40.93
C SER A 969 10.68 2.46 -41.13
N ASN A 970 11.75 3.19 -41.46
CA ASN A 970 11.65 4.61 -41.79
C ASN A 970 11.96 4.83 -43.28
N LEU A 971 11.04 5.47 -43.99
CA LEU A 971 11.26 5.96 -45.36
C LEU A 971 11.40 7.48 -45.34
N TYR A 972 12.20 8.00 -46.26
CA TYR A 972 12.46 9.44 -46.40
C TYR A 972 12.23 9.87 -47.83
N TYR A 973 11.49 10.94 -48.04
CA TYR A 973 11.36 11.59 -49.33
C TYR A 973 11.26 13.10 -49.17
N VAL A 974 11.40 13.84 -50.27
CA VAL A 974 11.40 15.30 -50.25
C VAL A 974 10.09 15.85 -50.78
N ALA A 975 9.45 16.73 -50.02
CA ALA A 975 8.34 17.57 -50.48
C ALA A 975 8.90 18.93 -50.93
N ASN A 976 8.77 19.25 -52.21
CA ASN A 976 9.09 20.55 -52.80
C ASN A 976 7.85 21.46 -52.77
N VAL A 977 7.77 22.36 -51.80
CA VAL A 977 6.69 23.35 -51.71
C VAL A 977 6.98 24.49 -52.69
N SER A 978 6.20 24.53 -53.76
CA SER A 978 6.37 25.47 -54.88
C SER A 978 6.12 26.92 -54.44
N GLY A 979 7.02 27.84 -54.80
CA GLY A 979 6.89 29.27 -54.43
C GLY A 979 8.19 30.03 -54.19
N GLY A 980 9.37 29.41 -54.31
CA GLY A 980 10.67 30.08 -54.16
C GLY A 980 11.63 29.76 -55.31
N MET A 981 12.45 30.74 -55.70
CA MET A 981 13.55 30.58 -56.67
C MET A 981 14.64 29.64 -56.12
N PHE A 982 14.43 28.33 -56.16
CA PHE A 982 15.49 27.35 -55.98
C PHE A 982 15.54 26.44 -57.22
N THR A 983 16.39 26.84 -58.17
CA THR A 983 16.82 25.98 -59.28
C THR A 983 17.59 24.78 -58.73
N ASN A 984 17.18 23.58 -59.15
CA ASN A 984 17.84 22.28 -59.03
C ASN A 984 19.35 22.33 -58.73
N VAL A 985 19.76 21.92 -57.52
CA VAL A 985 21.14 21.50 -57.21
C VAL A 985 21.12 20.20 -56.38
N LEU A 986 20.50 19.14 -56.89
CA LEU A 986 20.64 17.78 -56.33
C LEU A 986 20.66 16.72 -57.46
N GLY A 987 21.41 17.01 -58.53
CA GLY A 987 21.81 16.01 -59.50
C GLY A 987 23.07 15.30 -59.01
N GLY A 988 22.90 14.24 -58.22
CA GLY A 988 23.96 13.29 -57.90
C GLY A 988 24.29 13.20 -56.43
N LEU A 989 23.54 12.35 -55.72
CA LEU A 989 24.01 11.50 -54.62
C LEU A 989 22.93 10.42 -54.48
N SER A 990 23.13 9.31 -55.19
CA SER A 990 22.33 8.07 -55.10
C SER A 990 22.85 7.18 -53.98
#